data_AF-A0A932JK59-F1
#
_entry.id   AF-A0A932JK59-F1
#
_cell.length_a   1.000
_cell.length_b   1.000
_cell.length_c   1.000
_cell.angle_alpha   90.00
_cell.angle_beta   90.00
_cell.angle_gamma   90.00
#
_symmetry.space_group_name_H-M   'P 1'
#
loop_
_entity.id
_entity.type
_entity.pdbx_description
1 polymer ?
#
loop_
_entity_poly.entity_id
_entity_poly.type
_entity_poly.pdbx_seq_one_letter_code
_entity_poly.pdbx_strand_id
1 'polypeptide(L)'
;MTEKAGRPLRSLGFFFLLSVPASAMNYTVLHRTPLDTAGARASGLERLPLAEGLYRAKAAAATLESRDLEAPFAFDDLVASLVADVPSGGEIELSARVRLDGGWTEWYALGVLREDGWRSPAIEPSDAAAIVDVDMLKLKRPASAFRYRLKIKSGKRSVRVRSVAIAVSNAESTPPPPFTAGPWVRDLGLPPRSQAEAQEKYRHDICSPTSLAMVLAYWGIVRETEEVALAARDRRSQLFGNWPANVAYAGSLGLEGHVARLESLADLESDIAEGRPVIVSVTFAEGELPGAPLRKTNGHLMVVGGFTAEGDVIAYDPAGETRDQVRRVYARAAFHAVWRVKKRGLAYRLGPLVPRRLTVGVPVADLWSKPVRRSALKLDDDAHLSQILYGESVTVLETKGHWARVRAEEQDSFLPSGAWQGYPGWIRCDALTSAAPPKPDSVVRVRQALLQRGSDLLTLSVGTRLSRVSESSGASFVRLLDGSLAEIPSDLLYAAPAVPTAASRAEIIRTAELFLGTSYYWGGRSGVQADPKVGVDCSGLVSLAYRIHGRDVPRDSHEQKLKARPVRSGELQSGDLVFLTDDEDGERITHVMIFTGGDGLIESRKSSGKVLRTTFLERFGAPLSAIESGGAVTDLSFAKPRRRRIFFGSYF
;
A
#
# COMPACT_ATOMS: atom_id res chain seq x y z
N MET A 1 0.44 78.77 -3.30
CA MET A 1 1.01 77.85 -4.30
C MET A 1 1.66 76.71 -3.51
N THR A 2 0.91 75.64 -3.15
CA THR A 2 0.77 74.36 -3.90
C THR A 2 2.15 73.70 -4.11
N GLU A 3 2.48 72.49 -3.63
CA GLU A 3 1.82 71.17 -3.73
C GLU A 3 2.29 70.25 -2.58
N LYS A 4 1.39 69.58 -1.84
CA LYS A 4 0.89 68.19 -1.96
C LYS A 4 1.92 67.07 -1.76
N ALA A 5 1.67 66.32 -0.69
CA ALA A 5 2.33 65.09 -0.25
C ALA A 5 2.03 63.88 -1.15
N GLY A 6 3.02 62.99 -1.29
CA GLY A 6 2.87 61.67 -1.90
C GLY A 6 3.42 60.56 -0.99
N ARG A 7 2.53 59.65 -0.56
CA ARG A 7 2.76 58.22 -0.31
C ARG A 7 1.97 57.46 -1.39
N PRO A 8 2.09 56.13 -1.62
CA PRO A 8 3.04 55.11 -1.11
C PRO A 8 3.55 54.14 -2.22
N LEU A 9 4.34 53.11 -1.87
CA LEU A 9 4.24 51.79 -2.52
C LEU A 9 4.74 50.68 -1.59
N ARG A 10 3.79 49.93 -1.01
CA ARG A 10 3.99 48.59 -0.46
C ARG A 10 3.97 47.64 -1.65
N SER A 11 5.05 46.92 -1.92
CA SER A 11 5.03 45.83 -2.89
C SER A 11 4.39 44.60 -2.24
N LEU A 12 3.12 44.35 -2.58
CA LEU A 12 2.53 43.01 -2.51
C LEU A 12 3.22 42.15 -3.59
N GLY A 13 4.14 41.29 -3.18
CA GLY A 13 4.59 40.19 -4.03
C GLY A 13 3.50 39.13 -4.07
N PHE A 14 2.65 39.20 -5.09
CA PHE A 14 1.74 38.12 -5.44
C PHE A 14 2.59 36.91 -5.89
N PHE A 15 2.58 35.84 -5.10
CA PHE A 15 3.11 34.54 -5.52
C PHE A 15 2.27 34.03 -6.68
N PHE A 16 2.80 34.08 -7.90
CA PHE A 16 2.35 33.16 -8.94
C PHE A 16 2.95 31.79 -8.62
N LEU A 17 2.20 30.99 -7.84
CA LEU A 17 2.29 29.55 -7.97
C LEU A 17 1.96 29.25 -9.43
N LEU A 18 2.96 28.82 -10.21
CA LEU A 18 2.70 28.13 -11.46
C LEU A 18 1.91 26.88 -11.09
N SER A 19 0.58 27.00 -11.17
CA SER A 19 -0.35 25.90 -11.06
C SER A 19 -0.01 24.94 -12.19
N VAL A 20 0.65 23.83 -11.85
CA VAL A 20 0.55 22.62 -12.65
C VAL A 20 -0.96 22.39 -12.84
N PRO A 21 -1.48 22.28 -14.07
CA PRO A 21 -2.90 22.02 -14.26
C PRO A 21 -3.26 20.78 -13.42
N ALA A 22 -4.29 20.92 -12.59
CA ALA A 22 -4.69 19.87 -11.66
C ALA A 22 -5.08 18.63 -12.48
N SER A 23 -4.22 17.62 -12.53
CA SER A 23 -4.57 16.35 -13.16
C SER A 23 -5.83 15.77 -12.50
N ALA A 24 -6.67 15.08 -13.26
CA ALA A 24 -7.82 14.38 -12.69
C ALA A 24 -7.32 13.31 -11.71
N MET A 25 -7.64 13.47 -10.44
CA MET A 25 -7.15 12.60 -9.38
C MET A 25 -8.31 11.82 -8.77
N ASN A 26 -8.02 10.58 -8.41
CA ASN A 26 -8.92 9.68 -7.72
C ASN A 26 -8.22 9.21 -6.47
N TYR A 27 -8.93 9.19 -5.34
CA TYR A 27 -8.33 8.75 -4.08
C TYR A 27 -9.32 7.96 -3.27
N THR A 28 -8.89 6.80 -2.80
CA THR A 28 -9.70 5.92 -1.95
C THR A 28 -8.97 5.66 -0.65
N VAL A 29 -9.57 6.08 0.45
CA VAL A 29 -9.12 5.71 1.79
C VAL A 29 -9.84 4.43 2.18
N LEU A 30 -9.10 3.39 2.52
CA LEU A 30 -9.61 2.13 3.06
C LEU A 30 -9.08 1.96 4.48
N HIS A 31 -9.98 1.94 5.46
CA HIS A 31 -9.65 1.60 6.84
C HIS A 31 -10.10 0.17 7.13
N ARG A 32 -9.13 -0.71 7.43
CA ARG A 32 -9.40 -2.09 7.88
C ARG A 32 -8.31 -2.66 8.81
N THR A 33 -7.17 -2.00 8.99
CA THR A 33 -6.18 -2.37 10.00
C THR A 33 -6.29 -1.51 11.27
N PRO A 34 -5.71 -1.96 12.39
CA PRO A 34 -5.58 -1.13 13.57
C PRO A 34 -4.93 0.24 13.34
N LEU A 35 -3.91 0.29 12.46
CA LEU A 35 -3.16 1.50 12.16
C LEU A 35 -3.97 2.51 11.33
N ASP A 36 -4.81 2.01 10.42
CA ASP A 36 -5.66 2.87 9.57
C ASP A 36 -6.59 3.77 10.41
N THR A 37 -7.04 3.27 11.57
CA THR A 37 -7.89 4.02 12.50
C THR A 37 -7.11 4.60 13.69
N ALA A 38 -5.79 4.75 13.58
CA ALA A 38 -5.00 5.49 14.56
C ALA A 38 -5.48 6.95 14.62
N GLY A 39 -5.65 7.47 15.83
CA GLY A 39 -6.19 8.82 16.07
C GLY A 39 -7.71 8.96 15.90
N ALA A 40 -8.43 7.89 15.54
CA ALA A 40 -9.89 7.90 15.53
C ALA A 40 -10.47 7.99 16.96
N ARG A 41 -11.58 8.71 17.12
CA ARG A 41 -12.31 8.80 18.40
C ARG A 41 -13.32 7.66 18.44
N ALA A 42 -13.09 6.70 19.34
CA ALA A 42 -13.95 5.53 19.51
C ALA A 42 -14.58 5.54 20.91
N SER A 43 -15.91 5.49 20.97
CA SER A 43 -16.68 5.40 22.23
C SER A 43 -17.59 4.18 22.19
N GLY A 44 -17.60 3.38 23.26
CA GLY A 44 -18.38 2.13 23.33
C GLY A 44 -17.88 1.02 22.39
N LEU A 45 -16.63 1.11 21.91
CA LEU A 45 -16.03 0.16 20.96
C LEU A 45 -14.80 -0.53 21.55
N GLU A 46 -14.60 -1.77 21.13
CA GLU A 46 -13.38 -2.56 21.32
C GLU A 46 -12.67 -2.74 20.00
N ARG A 47 -11.35 -2.53 19.99
CA ARG A 47 -10.52 -2.82 18.82
C ARG A 47 -10.31 -4.33 18.68
N LEU A 48 -10.43 -4.84 17.46
CA LEU A 48 -10.31 -6.27 17.16
C LEU A 48 -8.96 -6.64 16.55
N PRO A 49 -8.56 -7.93 16.64
CA PRO A 49 -7.55 -8.51 15.77
C PRO A 49 -7.87 -8.31 14.28
N LEU A 50 -6.83 -8.17 13.44
CA LEU A 50 -6.97 -7.89 12.00
C LEU A 50 -7.95 -8.86 11.30
N ALA A 51 -7.87 -10.16 11.60
CA ALA A 51 -8.72 -11.20 11.00
C ALA A 51 -10.21 -11.07 11.35
N GLU A 52 -10.52 -10.40 12.46
CA GLU A 52 -11.89 -10.22 12.93
C GLU A 52 -12.50 -8.89 12.47
N GLY A 53 -11.68 -7.94 12.01
CA GLY A 53 -12.10 -6.62 11.57
C GLY A 53 -11.50 -5.49 12.40
N LEU A 54 -12.16 -4.33 12.39
CA LEU A 54 -11.70 -3.13 13.08
C LEU A 54 -12.19 -3.04 14.53
N TYR A 55 -13.51 -3.12 14.71
CA TYR A 55 -14.14 -2.84 15.99
C TYR A 55 -15.35 -3.73 16.27
N ARG A 56 -15.59 -4.00 17.56
CA ARG A 56 -16.81 -4.59 18.10
C ARG A 56 -17.49 -3.61 19.05
N ALA A 57 -18.80 -3.49 18.98
CA ALA A 57 -19.58 -2.73 19.96
C ALA A 57 -19.59 -3.42 21.33
N LYS A 58 -19.18 -2.69 22.36
CA LYS A 58 -19.24 -3.08 23.79
C LYS A 58 -20.45 -2.50 24.51
N ALA A 59 -21.12 -1.52 23.92
CA ALA A 59 -22.30 -0.87 24.47
C ALA A 59 -23.45 -0.90 23.45
N ALA A 60 -24.68 -0.70 23.95
CA ALA A 60 -25.88 -0.62 23.11
C ALA A 60 -25.80 0.52 22.10
N ALA A 61 -25.14 1.62 22.47
CA ALA A 61 -24.78 2.72 21.57
C ALA A 61 -23.26 2.90 21.56
N ALA A 62 -22.68 2.99 20.37
CA ALA A 62 -21.25 3.17 20.16
C ALA A 62 -21.00 4.14 19.00
N THR A 63 -19.86 4.80 18.98
CA THR A 63 -19.49 5.75 17.91
C THR A 63 -18.03 5.58 17.53
N LEU A 64 -17.76 5.62 16.23
CA LEU A 64 -16.42 5.78 15.66
C LEU A 64 -16.41 7.07 14.83
N GLU A 65 -15.52 8.00 15.13
CA GLU A 65 -15.23 9.17 14.29
C GLU A 65 -13.78 9.11 13.83
N SER A 66 -13.55 9.25 12.52
CA SER A 66 -12.19 9.32 11.98
C SER A 66 -11.45 10.55 12.49
N ARG A 67 -10.12 10.53 12.39
CA ARG A 67 -9.34 11.77 12.39
C ARG A 67 -9.69 12.64 11.17
N ASP A 68 -9.09 13.82 11.10
CA ASP A 68 -9.05 14.60 9.87
C ASP A 68 -8.31 13.80 8.78
N LEU A 69 -8.98 13.54 7.67
CA LEU A 69 -8.41 12.90 6.50
C LEU A 69 -8.24 13.97 5.43
N GLU A 70 -6.99 14.43 5.30
CA GLU A 70 -6.59 15.38 4.26
C GLU A 70 -6.67 14.71 2.90
N ALA A 71 -7.39 15.33 1.96
CA ALA A 71 -7.45 14.83 0.59
C ALA A 71 -6.20 15.30 -0.17
N PRO A 72 -5.62 14.44 -1.03
CA PRO A 72 -4.41 14.78 -1.78
C PRO A 72 -4.62 15.88 -2.83
N PHE A 73 -5.88 16.24 -3.09
CA PHE A 73 -6.36 17.25 -4.03
C PHE A 73 -7.76 17.72 -3.57
N ALA A 74 -8.20 18.88 -4.09
CA ALA A 74 -9.56 19.36 -3.85
C ALA A 74 -10.58 18.51 -4.63
N PHE A 75 -11.57 17.95 -3.94
CA PHE A 75 -12.56 17.02 -4.50
C PHE A 75 -13.97 17.61 -4.45
N ASP A 76 -14.82 17.27 -5.41
CA ASP A 76 -16.22 17.71 -5.50
C ASP A 76 -17.23 16.56 -5.34
N ASP A 77 -16.74 15.34 -5.12
CA ASP A 77 -17.53 14.13 -5.04
C ASP A 77 -16.95 13.13 -4.03
N LEU A 78 -17.83 12.45 -3.28
CA LEU A 78 -17.50 11.46 -2.27
C LEU A 78 -18.52 10.31 -2.26
N VAL A 79 -18.04 9.08 -2.34
CA VAL A 79 -18.83 7.85 -2.15
C VAL A 79 -18.23 7.05 -0.99
N ALA A 80 -19.09 6.53 -0.11
CA ALA A 80 -18.65 5.83 1.09
C ALA A 80 -19.26 4.44 1.16
N SER A 81 -18.50 3.46 1.61
CA SER A 81 -18.96 2.08 1.82
C SER A 81 -18.44 1.50 3.11
N LEU A 82 -19.14 0.49 3.64
CA LEU A 82 -18.71 -0.20 4.85
C LEU A 82 -19.04 -1.68 4.75
N VAL A 83 -18.18 -2.51 5.36
CA VAL A 83 -18.45 -3.93 5.58
C VAL A 83 -18.52 -4.15 7.08
N ALA A 84 -19.62 -4.75 7.52
CA ALA A 84 -19.88 -5.02 8.92
C ALA A 84 -20.78 -6.24 9.09
N ASP A 85 -20.70 -6.86 10.25
CA ASP A 85 -21.62 -7.90 10.67
C ASP A 85 -22.62 -7.26 11.63
N VAL A 86 -23.86 -7.14 11.17
CA VAL A 86 -24.94 -6.44 11.87
C VAL A 86 -26.03 -7.45 12.24
N PRO A 87 -26.03 -7.98 13.47
CA PRO A 87 -27.06 -8.91 13.92
C PRO A 87 -28.44 -8.25 14.01
N SER A 88 -29.48 -9.07 14.14
CA SER A 88 -30.85 -8.60 14.36
C SER A 88 -30.97 -7.59 15.50
N GLY A 89 -31.69 -6.50 15.23
CA GLY A 89 -31.81 -5.34 16.12
C GLY A 89 -30.60 -4.39 16.12
N GLY A 90 -29.54 -4.70 15.36
CA GLY A 90 -28.39 -3.83 15.16
C GLY A 90 -28.56 -2.85 13.99
N GLU A 91 -27.85 -1.73 14.06
CA GLU A 91 -27.83 -0.69 13.03
C GLU A 91 -26.48 0.03 13.02
N ILE A 92 -26.01 0.41 11.83
CA ILE A 92 -24.88 1.34 11.65
C ILE A 92 -25.31 2.46 10.71
N GLU A 93 -25.35 3.70 11.19
CA GLU A 93 -25.43 4.90 10.36
C GLU A 93 -24.02 5.35 9.97
N LEU A 94 -23.75 5.42 8.67
CA LEU A 94 -22.55 6.02 8.10
C LEU A 94 -22.84 7.46 7.72
N SER A 95 -22.04 8.39 8.23
CA SER A 95 -22.08 9.80 7.85
C SER A 95 -20.70 10.29 7.44
N ALA A 96 -20.65 11.35 6.63
CA ALA A 96 -19.44 12.09 6.36
C ALA A 96 -19.68 13.60 6.54
N ARG A 97 -18.60 14.33 6.78
CA ARG A 97 -18.57 15.79 6.64
C ARG A 97 -17.29 16.19 5.93
N VAL A 98 -17.29 17.35 5.30
CA VAL A 98 -16.17 17.82 4.48
C VAL A 98 -15.69 19.19 4.95
N ARG A 99 -14.45 19.53 4.64
CA ARG A 99 -13.87 20.86 4.94
C ARG A 99 -13.81 21.70 3.68
N LEU A 100 -14.62 22.76 3.66
CA LEU A 100 -14.63 23.82 2.66
C LEU A 100 -13.80 25.01 3.15
N ASP A 101 -13.61 26.04 2.33
CA ASP A 101 -12.84 27.26 2.67
C ASP A 101 -13.35 27.99 3.94
N GLY A 102 -14.62 27.79 4.31
CA GLY A 102 -15.24 28.34 5.52
C GLY A 102 -15.22 27.42 6.75
N GLY A 103 -14.59 26.25 6.66
CA GLY A 103 -14.52 25.26 7.74
C GLY A 103 -15.29 23.96 7.45
N TRP A 104 -15.57 23.21 8.51
CA TRP A 104 -16.27 21.93 8.43
C TRP A 104 -17.78 22.12 8.20
N THR A 105 -18.35 21.33 7.29
CA THR A 105 -19.80 21.23 7.12
C THR A 105 -20.46 20.51 8.31
N GLU A 106 -21.80 20.54 8.32
CA GLU A 106 -22.60 19.57 9.08
C GLU A 106 -22.35 18.14 8.58
N TRP A 107 -22.82 17.17 9.37
CA TRP A 107 -22.74 15.75 9.04
C TRP A 107 -23.84 15.34 8.05
N TYR A 108 -23.44 14.86 6.88
CA TYR A 108 -24.33 14.24 5.90
C TYR A 108 -24.46 12.74 6.19
N ALA A 109 -25.68 12.27 6.45
CA ALA A 109 -25.95 10.84 6.50
C ALA A 109 -25.86 10.25 5.09
N LEU A 110 -25.04 9.22 4.91
CA LEU A 110 -24.80 8.56 3.62
C LEU A 110 -25.57 7.24 3.48
N GLY A 111 -25.97 6.65 4.60
CA GLY A 111 -26.84 5.49 4.61
C GLY A 111 -26.77 4.73 5.93
N VAL A 112 -27.63 3.71 6.01
CA VAL A 112 -27.81 2.90 7.21
C VAL A 112 -27.75 1.43 6.85
N LEU A 113 -26.84 0.68 7.47
CA LEU A 113 -26.79 -0.78 7.37
C LEU A 113 -27.52 -1.41 8.56
N ARG A 114 -28.44 -2.34 8.26
CA ARG A 114 -29.06 -3.24 9.24
C ARG A 114 -28.87 -4.69 8.79
N GLU A 115 -29.34 -5.64 9.60
CA GLU A 115 -29.33 -7.08 9.29
C GLU A 115 -29.90 -7.38 7.89
N ASP A 116 -31.03 -6.75 7.53
CA ASP A 116 -31.74 -7.03 6.29
C ASP A 116 -31.19 -6.27 5.08
N GLY A 117 -30.19 -5.40 5.26
CA GLY A 117 -29.49 -4.72 4.17
C GLY A 117 -29.34 -3.21 4.33
N TRP A 118 -28.77 -2.60 3.29
CA TRP A 118 -28.47 -1.18 3.21
C TRP A 118 -29.72 -0.34 2.92
N ARG A 119 -29.73 0.89 3.44
CA ARG A 119 -30.73 1.92 3.18
C ARG A 119 -30.04 3.22 2.85
N SER A 120 -30.29 3.78 1.65
CA SER A 120 -29.95 5.16 1.34
C SER A 120 -30.63 6.14 2.32
N PRO A 121 -30.18 7.40 2.39
CA PRO A 121 -30.85 8.44 3.18
C PRO A 121 -32.33 8.64 2.81
N ALA A 122 -33.15 9.11 3.76
CA ALA A 122 -34.60 9.24 3.57
C ALA A 122 -35.03 10.47 2.78
N ILE A 123 -34.23 11.52 2.85
CA ILE A 123 -34.34 12.77 2.10
C ILE A 123 -32.95 12.96 1.52
N GLU A 124 -32.83 13.40 0.27
CA GLU A 124 -31.58 13.89 -0.32
C GLU A 124 -31.23 15.21 0.40
N PRO A 125 -30.42 15.20 1.47
CA PRO A 125 -30.14 16.40 2.21
C PRO A 125 -29.35 17.30 1.26
N SER A 126 -29.97 18.40 0.86
CA SER A 126 -29.38 19.42 0.01
C SER A 126 -29.33 20.72 0.80
N ASP A 127 -28.13 21.25 0.97
CA ASP A 127 -27.90 22.56 1.57
C ASP A 127 -27.06 23.43 0.62
N ALA A 128 -26.53 24.56 1.09
CA ALA A 128 -25.68 25.42 0.28
C ALA A 128 -24.32 24.78 -0.09
N ALA A 129 -23.92 23.70 0.57
CA ALA A 129 -22.63 23.05 0.42
C ALA A 129 -22.68 21.76 -0.43
N ALA A 130 -23.70 20.92 -0.26
CA ALA A 130 -23.74 19.60 -0.89
C ALA A 130 -25.16 19.06 -1.11
N ILE A 131 -25.25 17.94 -1.85
CA ILE A 131 -26.44 17.10 -2.04
C ILE A 131 -26.01 15.65 -1.82
N VAL A 132 -26.75 14.87 -1.02
CA VAL A 132 -26.59 13.40 -1.02
C VAL A 132 -27.57 12.80 -2.03
N ASP A 133 -27.04 12.38 -3.18
CA ASP A 133 -27.77 11.71 -4.25
C ASP A 133 -27.60 10.20 -4.08
N VAL A 134 -28.58 9.57 -3.42
CA VAL A 134 -28.67 8.14 -3.09
C VAL A 134 -27.48 7.59 -2.27
N ASP A 135 -26.33 7.41 -2.90
CA ASP A 135 -25.09 6.87 -2.36
C ASP A 135 -23.87 7.79 -2.55
N MET A 136 -24.08 8.96 -3.14
CA MET A 136 -23.03 9.90 -3.52
C MET A 136 -23.24 11.28 -2.89
N LEU A 137 -22.24 11.78 -2.18
CA LEU A 137 -22.20 13.15 -1.66
C LEU A 137 -21.59 14.07 -2.72
N LYS A 138 -22.44 14.77 -3.48
CA LYS A 138 -22.06 15.74 -4.50
C LYS A 138 -21.88 17.11 -3.87
N LEU A 139 -20.68 17.66 -3.95
CA LEU A 139 -20.37 18.98 -3.39
C LEU A 139 -20.60 20.07 -4.44
N LYS A 140 -21.17 21.20 -4.00
CA LYS A 140 -21.37 22.40 -4.84
C LYS A 140 -20.09 23.23 -4.97
N ARG A 141 -19.13 23.00 -4.08
CA ARG A 141 -17.78 23.58 -4.08
C ARG A 141 -16.77 22.52 -3.64
N PRO A 142 -15.54 22.52 -4.18
CA PRO A 142 -14.53 21.54 -3.80
C PRO A 142 -14.17 21.60 -2.30
N ALA A 143 -13.91 20.43 -1.70
CA ALA A 143 -13.43 20.28 -0.34
C ALA A 143 -11.97 19.82 -0.30
N SER A 144 -11.27 20.14 0.79
CA SER A 144 -9.85 19.78 1.00
C SER A 144 -9.64 18.59 1.93
N ALA A 145 -10.63 18.24 2.75
CA ALA A 145 -10.55 17.16 3.72
C ALA A 145 -11.94 16.61 4.02
N PHE A 146 -11.98 15.43 4.62
CA PHE A 146 -13.22 14.82 5.11
C PHE A 146 -13.03 14.13 6.46
N ARG A 147 -14.16 13.90 7.15
CA ARG A 147 -14.27 12.93 8.24
C ARG A 147 -15.43 12.00 7.94
N TYR A 148 -15.32 10.77 8.42
CA TYR A 148 -16.48 9.87 8.51
C TYR A 148 -16.83 9.58 9.97
N ARG A 149 -18.08 9.22 10.18
CA ARG A 149 -18.61 8.77 11.47
C ARG A 149 -19.49 7.55 11.29
N LEU A 150 -19.31 6.57 12.17
CA LEU A 150 -20.23 5.47 12.37
C LEU A 150 -20.97 5.70 13.69
N LYS A 151 -22.29 5.80 13.66
CA LYS A 151 -23.12 5.62 14.86
C LYS A 151 -23.67 4.21 14.85
N ILE A 152 -23.37 3.46 15.90
CA ILE A 152 -23.67 2.04 15.99
C ILE A 152 -24.68 1.84 17.10
N LYS A 153 -25.76 1.13 16.79
CA LYS A 153 -26.69 0.58 17.76
C LYS A 153 -26.58 -0.94 17.73
N SER A 154 -26.38 -1.56 18.89
CA SER A 154 -26.37 -3.01 19.02
C SER A 154 -27.66 -3.50 19.69
N GLY A 155 -28.23 -4.57 19.14
CA GLY A 155 -29.29 -5.33 19.79
C GLY A 155 -28.71 -6.28 20.85
N LYS A 156 -29.29 -7.49 20.97
CA LYS A 156 -28.81 -8.52 21.90
C LYS A 156 -27.39 -9.03 21.57
N ARG A 157 -27.00 -8.97 20.30
CA ARG A 157 -25.66 -9.36 19.83
C ARG A 157 -24.91 -8.11 19.36
N SER A 158 -23.62 -8.05 19.67
CA SER A 158 -22.75 -6.93 19.29
C SER A 158 -22.61 -6.81 17.77
N VAL A 159 -22.69 -5.58 17.28
CA VAL A 159 -22.29 -5.22 15.92
C VAL A 159 -20.77 -5.25 15.79
N ARG A 160 -20.26 -5.73 14.65
CA ARG A 160 -18.84 -5.77 14.32
C ARG A 160 -18.57 -5.00 13.02
N VAL A 161 -17.71 -3.99 13.08
CA VAL A 161 -17.24 -3.23 11.91
C VAL A 161 -15.97 -3.89 11.38
N ARG A 162 -15.98 -4.31 10.11
CA ARG A 162 -14.81 -4.93 9.46
C ARG A 162 -13.99 -3.94 8.65
N SER A 163 -14.63 -3.08 7.88
CA SER A 163 -13.94 -2.02 7.12
C SER A 163 -14.85 -0.82 6.84
N VAL A 164 -14.22 0.32 6.59
CA VAL A 164 -14.86 1.53 6.06
C VAL A 164 -13.99 2.06 4.93
N ALA A 165 -14.60 2.46 3.83
CA ALA A 165 -13.90 3.08 2.71
C ALA A 165 -14.60 4.35 2.25
N ILE A 166 -13.80 5.37 1.95
CA ILE A 166 -14.25 6.65 1.39
C ILE A 166 -13.49 6.90 0.11
N ALA A 167 -14.19 7.02 -1.01
CA ALA A 167 -13.62 7.30 -2.32
C ALA A 167 -14.01 8.71 -2.76
N VAL A 168 -13.02 9.53 -3.10
CA VAL A 168 -13.18 10.92 -3.53
C VAL A 168 -12.57 11.13 -4.91
N SER A 169 -13.07 12.12 -5.64
CA SER A 169 -12.66 12.42 -7.01
C SER A 169 -12.87 13.90 -7.35
N ASN A 170 -12.13 14.40 -8.33
CA ASN A 170 -12.41 15.65 -9.02
C ASN A 170 -12.72 15.39 -10.51
N ALA A 171 -13.46 16.30 -11.14
CA ALA A 171 -13.82 16.19 -12.55
C ALA A 171 -12.65 16.64 -13.43
N GLU A 172 -12.03 15.74 -14.21
CA GLU A 172 -11.26 16.11 -15.41
C GLU A 172 -10.87 14.87 -16.25
N SER A 173 -10.45 15.12 -17.51
CA SER A 173 -10.15 14.09 -18.51
C SER A 173 -8.65 13.83 -18.61
N THR A 174 -8.21 12.61 -18.30
CA THR A 174 -6.86 12.12 -18.62
C THR A 174 -6.90 11.22 -19.86
N PRO A 175 -5.84 11.19 -20.69
CA PRO A 175 -5.69 10.13 -21.70
C PRO A 175 -5.40 8.79 -21.01
N PRO A 176 -5.73 7.64 -21.64
CA PRO A 176 -5.33 6.34 -21.11
C PRO A 176 -3.79 6.24 -21.01
N PRO A 177 -3.25 5.61 -19.96
CA PRO A 177 -1.81 5.39 -19.87
C PRO A 177 -1.33 4.48 -21.00
N PRO A 178 -0.07 4.64 -21.45
CA PRO A 178 0.52 3.73 -22.44
C PRO A 178 0.46 2.30 -21.91
N PHE A 179 0.23 1.35 -22.81
CA PHE A 179 0.13 -0.05 -22.47
C PHE A 179 1.49 -0.74 -22.64
N THR A 180 1.86 -1.53 -21.62
CA THR A 180 2.96 -2.47 -21.68
C THR A 180 2.40 -3.83 -21.30
N ALA A 181 2.75 -4.89 -22.04
CA ALA A 181 2.32 -6.23 -21.68
C ALA A 181 2.89 -6.66 -20.32
N GLY A 182 2.11 -7.41 -19.56
CA GLY A 182 2.46 -7.85 -18.21
C GLY A 182 1.58 -9.01 -17.73
N PRO A 183 1.65 -9.40 -16.45
CA PRO A 183 0.86 -10.51 -15.89
C PRO A 183 -0.67 -10.32 -15.97
N TRP A 184 -1.13 -9.10 -16.27
CA TRP A 184 -2.53 -8.78 -16.53
C TRP A 184 -3.03 -9.14 -17.94
N VAL A 185 -2.13 -9.51 -18.85
CA VAL A 185 -2.47 -10.07 -20.18
C VAL A 185 -2.99 -11.48 -19.99
N ARG A 186 -4.26 -11.58 -19.65
CA ARG A 186 -4.97 -12.81 -19.32
C ARG A 186 -6.47 -12.56 -19.28
N ASP A 187 -7.22 -13.64 -19.33
CA ASP A 187 -8.62 -13.67 -18.93
C ASP A 187 -8.76 -14.45 -17.63
N LEU A 188 -9.49 -13.90 -16.65
CA LEU A 188 -9.78 -14.58 -15.39
C LEU A 188 -10.83 -15.69 -15.53
N GLY A 189 -11.57 -15.74 -16.64
CA GLY A 189 -12.52 -16.83 -16.92
C GLY A 189 -13.71 -16.84 -15.95
N LEU A 190 -14.37 -15.70 -15.75
CA LEU A 190 -15.51 -15.60 -14.84
C LEU A 190 -16.70 -16.43 -15.37
N PRO A 191 -17.50 -17.07 -14.49
CA PRO A 191 -18.75 -17.71 -14.90
C PRO A 191 -19.74 -16.66 -15.46
N PRO A 192 -20.02 -16.64 -16.78
CA PRO A 192 -20.83 -15.58 -17.37
C PRO A 192 -22.29 -15.68 -16.94
N ARG A 193 -22.90 -14.53 -16.63
CA ARG A 193 -24.33 -14.40 -16.33
C ARG A 193 -24.91 -13.22 -17.10
N SER A 194 -26.01 -13.48 -17.81
CA SER A 194 -26.79 -12.43 -18.48
C SER A 194 -27.91 -11.95 -17.56
N GLN A 195 -28.13 -10.63 -17.51
CA GLN A 195 -29.29 -10.06 -16.82
C GLN A 195 -30.62 -10.37 -17.53
N ALA A 196 -30.57 -10.72 -18.83
CA ALA A 196 -31.73 -11.12 -19.62
C ALA A 196 -32.33 -12.47 -19.16
N GLU A 197 -31.59 -13.27 -18.40
CA GLU A 197 -32.08 -14.51 -17.79
C GLU A 197 -33.01 -14.29 -16.59
N ALA A 198 -33.02 -13.07 -16.02
CA ALA A 198 -33.92 -12.74 -14.91
C ALA A 198 -35.35 -12.47 -15.41
N GLN A 199 -36.29 -12.49 -14.48
CA GLN A 199 -37.67 -12.08 -14.71
C GLN A 199 -37.75 -10.70 -15.38
N GLU A 200 -38.74 -10.55 -16.26
CA GLU A 200 -38.95 -9.36 -17.08
C GLU A 200 -38.95 -8.04 -16.29
N LYS A 201 -39.54 -8.05 -15.09
CA LYS A 201 -39.58 -6.86 -14.20
C LYS A 201 -38.23 -6.43 -13.63
N TYR A 202 -37.18 -7.26 -13.75
CA TYR A 202 -35.85 -6.99 -13.20
C TYR A 202 -34.77 -6.88 -14.27
N ARG A 203 -34.92 -7.58 -15.39
CA ARG A 203 -33.86 -7.75 -16.41
C ARG A 203 -33.26 -6.46 -16.97
N HIS A 204 -33.89 -5.30 -16.79
CA HIS A 204 -33.37 -4.00 -17.25
C HIS A 204 -32.64 -3.20 -16.16
N ASP A 205 -32.75 -3.57 -14.88
CA ASP A 205 -32.27 -2.77 -13.74
C ASP A 205 -31.18 -3.46 -12.90
N ILE A 206 -30.87 -4.73 -13.21
CA ILE A 206 -30.03 -5.59 -12.36
C ILE A 206 -28.59 -5.78 -12.87
N CYS A 207 -28.06 -4.86 -13.69
CA CYS A 207 -26.67 -4.96 -14.19
C CYS A 207 -25.64 -5.06 -13.05
N SER A 208 -25.82 -4.30 -11.96
CA SER A 208 -24.96 -4.36 -10.77
C SER A 208 -25.01 -5.73 -10.07
N PRO A 209 -26.16 -6.22 -9.58
CA PRO A 209 -26.20 -7.51 -8.91
C PRO A 209 -25.89 -8.70 -9.84
N THR A 210 -26.10 -8.59 -11.15
CA THR A 210 -25.64 -9.61 -12.11
C THR A 210 -24.12 -9.64 -12.18
N SER A 211 -23.47 -8.47 -12.25
CA SER A 211 -22.01 -8.36 -12.16
C SER A 211 -21.48 -8.89 -10.83
N LEU A 212 -22.17 -8.56 -9.72
CA LEU A 212 -21.87 -9.09 -8.39
C LEU A 212 -21.98 -10.62 -8.36
N ALA A 213 -23.03 -11.20 -8.93
CA ALA A 213 -23.22 -12.66 -8.96
C ALA A 213 -22.10 -13.37 -9.73
N MET A 214 -21.59 -12.78 -10.82
CA MET A 214 -20.41 -13.31 -11.54
C MET A 214 -19.16 -13.30 -10.65
N VAL A 215 -18.91 -12.20 -9.93
CA VAL A 215 -17.74 -12.10 -9.03
C VAL A 215 -17.89 -12.99 -7.79
N LEU A 216 -19.09 -13.11 -7.21
CA LEU A 216 -19.36 -14.05 -6.12
C LEU A 216 -19.08 -15.48 -6.56
N ALA A 217 -19.56 -15.88 -7.75
CA ALA A 217 -19.31 -17.21 -8.31
C ALA A 217 -17.82 -17.46 -8.58
N TYR A 218 -17.08 -16.46 -9.06
CA TYR A 218 -15.62 -16.53 -9.21
C TYR A 218 -14.90 -16.81 -7.87
N TRP A 219 -15.42 -16.27 -6.76
CA TRP A 219 -14.92 -16.56 -5.42
C TRP A 219 -15.53 -17.81 -4.76
N GLY A 220 -16.26 -18.64 -5.52
CA GLY A 220 -16.86 -19.88 -5.04
C GLY A 220 -18.19 -19.71 -4.30
N ILE A 221 -18.76 -18.51 -4.26
CA ILE A 221 -20.06 -18.22 -3.65
C ILE A 221 -21.12 -18.22 -4.75
N VAL A 222 -21.67 -19.40 -5.04
CA VAL A 222 -22.70 -19.55 -6.08
C VAL A 222 -24.08 -19.23 -5.52
N ARG A 223 -24.77 -18.29 -6.16
CA ARG A 223 -26.14 -17.84 -5.87
C ARG A 223 -26.87 -17.52 -7.17
N GLU A 224 -28.19 -17.60 -7.16
CA GLU A 224 -28.98 -17.17 -8.31
C GLU A 224 -28.96 -15.65 -8.47
N THR A 225 -28.98 -15.18 -9.72
CA THR A 225 -28.86 -13.75 -10.03
C THR A 225 -29.97 -12.93 -9.35
N GLU A 226 -31.19 -13.46 -9.33
CA GLU A 226 -32.33 -12.80 -8.69
C GLU A 226 -32.22 -12.77 -7.16
N GLU A 227 -31.67 -13.82 -6.56
CA GLU A 227 -31.43 -13.87 -5.12
C GLU A 227 -30.42 -12.77 -4.73
N VAL A 228 -29.32 -12.67 -5.48
CA VAL A 228 -28.32 -11.62 -5.31
C VAL A 228 -28.95 -10.24 -5.49
N ALA A 229 -29.78 -10.06 -6.53
CA ALA A 229 -30.45 -8.79 -6.78
C ALA A 229 -31.37 -8.37 -5.63
N LEU A 230 -32.23 -9.27 -5.15
CA LEU A 230 -33.17 -8.97 -4.06
C LEU A 230 -32.45 -8.77 -2.71
N ALA A 231 -31.32 -9.43 -2.50
CA ALA A 231 -30.53 -9.30 -1.28
C ALA A 231 -29.69 -8.00 -1.26
N ALA A 232 -29.13 -7.60 -2.40
CA ALA A 232 -28.36 -6.36 -2.55
C ALA A 232 -29.21 -5.11 -2.80
N ARG A 233 -30.52 -5.26 -3.02
CA ARG A 233 -31.44 -4.14 -3.25
C ARG A 233 -31.47 -3.19 -2.06
N ASP A 234 -31.26 -1.91 -2.33
CA ASP A 234 -31.41 -0.86 -1.33
C ASP A 234 -32.84 -0.89 -0.75
N ARG A 235 -32.94 -1.05 0.57
CA ARG A 235 -34.22 -1.20 1.26
C ARG A 235 -35.04 0.07 1.31
N ARG A 236 -34.46 1.22 0.99
CA ARG A 236 -35.16 2.50 0.89
C ARG A 236 -35.40 2.91 -0.55
N SER A 237 -34.36 3.17 -1.33
CA SER A 237 -34.50 3.64 -2.72
C SER A 237 -35.04 2.56 -3.67
N GLN A 238 -35.02 1.29 -3.26
CA GLN A 238 -35.38 0.12 -4.09
C GLN A 238 -34.46 -0.09 -5.31
N LEU A 239 -33.36 0.66 -5.40
CA LEU A 239 -32.39 0.53 -6.49
C LEU A 239 -31.52 -0.72 -6.30
N PHE A 240 -31.23 -1.40 -7.41
CA PHE A 240 -30.31 -2.53 -7.46
C PHE A 240 -28.85 -2.09 -7.67
N GLY A 241 -28.65 -0.88 -8.21
CA GLY A 241 -27.33 -0.31 -8.55
C GLY A 241 -26.62 0.45 -7.43
N ASN A 242 -27.16 0.46 -6.21
CA ASN A 242 -26.55 1.19 -5.09
C ASN A 242 -25.22 0.55 -4.68
N TRP A 243 -24.10 1.27 -4.84
CA TRP A 243 -22.77 0.67 -4.65
C TRP A 243 -22.51 0.21 -3.21
N PRO A 244 -22.80 1.02 -2.17
CA PRO A 244 -22.68 0.59 -0.78
C PRO A 244 -23.52 -0.64 -0.45
N ALA A 245 -24.73 -0.77 -1.02
CA ALA A 245 -25.60 -1.91 -0.79
C ALA A 245 -25.01 -3.22 -1.35
N ASN A 246 -24.48 -3.18 -2.57
CA ASN A 246 -23.81 -4.32 -3.21
C ASN A 246 -22.56 -4.75 -2.43
N VAL A 247 -21.74 -3.78 -1.99
CA VAL A 247 -20.55 -4.04 -1.15
C VAL A 247 -20.94 -4.62 0.21
N ALA A 248 -21.97 -4.08 0.86
CA ALA A 248 -22.43 -4.58 2.15
C ALA A 248 -22.97 -6.01 2.05
N TYR A 249 -23.70 -6.35 0.98
CA TYR A 249 -24.17 -7.71 0.74
C TYR A 249 -23.02 -8.68 0.45
N ALA A 250 -22.06 -8.33 -0.41
CA ALA A 250 -20.85 -9.14 -0.60
C ALA A 250 -20.11 -9.35 0.74
N GLY A 251 -20.06 -8.29 1.54
CA GLY A 251 -19.59 -8.32 2.92
C GLY A 251 -20.29 -9.39 3.75
N SER A 252 -21.62 -9.39 3.81
CA SER A 252 -22.38 -10.35 4.65
C SER A 252 -22.16 -11.82 4.27
N LEU A 253 -21.71 -12.09 3.04
CA LEU A 253 -21.31 -13.42 2.56
C LEU A 253 -19.86 -13.79 2.91
N GLY A 254 -19.16 -12.96 3.70
CA GLY A 254 -17.79 -13.22 4.15
C GLY A 254 -16.70 -12.72 3.22
N LEU A 255 -17.02 -11.91 2.19
CA LEU A 255 -16.01 -11.21 1.42
C LEU A 255 -15.56 -9.92 2.09
N GLU A 256 -14.38 -9.45 1.70
CA GLU A 256 -14.05 -8.03 1.78
C GLU A 256 -14.63 -7.29 0.58
N GLY A 257 -14.92 -6.01 0.79
CA GLY A 257 -15.40 -5.15 -0.26
C GLY A 257 -15.23 -3.68 0.07
N HIS A 258 -15.03 -2.88 -0.96
CA HIS A 258 -15.13 -1.42 -0.87
C HIS A 258 -15.43 -0.82 -2.23
N VAL A 259 -16.15 0.31 -2.21
CA VAL A 259 -16.22 1.22 -3.35
C VAL A 259 -14.89 1.96 -3.48
N ALA A 260 -14.44 2.11 -4.71
CA ALA A 260 -13.17 2.74 -5.05
C ALA A 260 -13.31 3.69 -6.24
N ARG A 261 -12.42 4.66 -6.29
CA ARG A 261 -12.13 5.51 -7.44
C ARG A 261 -10.73 5.14 -7.92
N LEU A 262 -10.62 4.53 -9.10
CA LEU A 262 -9.32 4.11 -9.68
C LEU A 262 -8.78 5.19 -10.61
N GLU A 263 -7.50 5.51 -10.50
CA GLU A 263 -6.85 6.58 -11.26
C GLU A 263 -6.66 6.25 -12.73
N SER A 264 -6.48 4.98 -13.10
CA SER A 264 -6.22 4.61 -14.49
C SER A 264 -6.48 3.13 -14.80
N LEU A 265 -6.33 2.76 -16.07
CA LEU A 265 -6.29 1.36 -16.48
C LEU A 265 -5.16 0.56 -15.81
N ALA A 266 -4.06 1.22 -15.40
CA ALA A 266 -2.97 0.55 -14.70
C ALA A 266 -3.40 -0.01 -13.32
N ASP A 267 -4.38 0.62 -12.67
CA ASP A 267 -4.95 0.10 -11.42
C ASP A 267 -5.74 -1.18 -11.65
N LEU A 268 -6.50 -1.23 -12.75
CA LEU A 268 -7.22 -2.44 -13.17
C LEU A 268 -6.22 -3.54 -13.57
N GLU A 269 -5.18 -3.20 -14.31
CA GLU A 269 -4.09 -4.12 -14.66
C GLU A 269 -3.46 -4.72 -13.39
N SER A 270 -3.21 -3.91 -12.35
CA SER A 270 -2.72 -4.39 -11.07
C SER A 270 -3.69 -5.37 -10.39
N ASP A 271 -4.99 -5.09 -10.40
CA ASP A 271 -6.00 -6.01 -9.84
C ASP A 271 -6.06 -7.33 -10.62
N ILE A 272 -6.06 -7.28 -11.95
CA ILE A 272 -6.09 -8.47 -12.81
C ILE A 272 -4.82 -9.32 -12.64
N ALA A 273 -3.65 -8.69 -12.52
CA ALA A 273 -2.39 -9.39 -12.26
C ALA A 273 -2.45 -10.20 -10.95
N GLU A 274 -3.16 -9.68 -9.95
CA GLU A 274 -3.40 -10.37 -8.67
C GLU A 274 -4.52 -11.42 -8.74
N GLY A 275 -5.20 -11.57 -9.88
CA GLY A 275 -6.33 -12.48 -10.06
C GLY A 275 -7.64 -11.95 -9.49
N ARG A 276 -7.81 -10.62 -9.41
CA ARG A 276 -8.97 -9.96 -8.81
C ARG A 276 -9.83 -9.32 -9.90
N PRO A 277 -11.03 -9.83 -10.20
CA PRO A 277 -11.96 -9.13 -11.08
C PRO A 277 -12.49 -7.86 -10.40
N VAL A 278 -12.78 -6.84 -11.21
CA VAL A 278 -13.24 -5.53 -10.70
C VAL A 278 -14.56 -5.16 -11.35
N ILE A 279 -15.57 -4.81 -10.54
CA ILE A 279 -16.85 -4.33 -11.07
C ILE A 279 -16.75 -2.83 -11.25
N VAL A 280 -17.01 -2.35 -12.48
CA VAL A 280 -16.88 -0.95 -12.85
C VAL A 280 -18.23 -0.37 -13.24
N SER A 281 -18.35 0.96 -13.20
CA SER A 281 -19.50 1.67 -13.79
C SER A 281 -19.08 2.41 -15.05
N VAL A 282 -19.89 2.31 -16.11
CA VAL A 282 -19.68 3.04 -17.36
C VAL A 282 -20.89 3.92 -17.71
N THR A 283 -20.62 4.99 -18.45
CA THR A 283 -21.64 5.83 -19.11
C THR A 283 -21.19 6.10 -20.52
N PHE A 284 -22.09 5.90 -21.47
CA PHE A 284 -21.79 6.14 -22.88
C PHE A 284 -23.04 6.50 -23.68
N ALA A 285 -22.85 7.40 -24.63
CA ALA A 285 -23.78 7.67 -25.71
C ALA A 285 -23.58 6.66 -26.85
N GLU A 286 -24.43 6.75 -27.85
CA GLU A 286 -24.37 5.88 -29.01
C GLU A 286 -23.02 5.97 -29.74
N GLY A 287 -22.44 4.81 -30.04
CA GLY A 287 -21.17 4.69 -30.77
C GLY A 287 -19.90 4.89 -29.92
N GLU A 288 -20.02 5.34 -28.66
CA GLU A 288 -18.84 5.63 -27.82
C GLU A 288 -18.20 4.37 -27.22
N LEU A 289 -18.95 3.29 -27.09
CA LEU A 289 -18.42 1.97 -26.74
C LEU A 289 -18.82 0.96 -27.83
N PRO A 290 -18.10 0.91 -28.96
CA PRO A 290 -18.39 -0.03 -30.04
C PRO A 290 -18.42 -1.47 -29.55
N GLY A 291 -19.43 -2.21 -30.00
CA GLY A 291 -19.62 -3.60 -29.61
C GLY A 291 -20.22 -3.79 -28.21
N ALA A 292 -20.72 -2.75 -27.53
CA ALA A 292 -21.54 -2.94 -26.32
C ALA A 292 -22.93 -3.49 -26.67
N PRO A 293 -23.56 -4.33 -25.80
CA PRO A 293 -24.93 -4.78 -26.01
C PRO A 293 -25.95 -3.63 -25.95
N LEU A 294 -25.69 -2.65 -25.07
CA LEU A 294 -26.53 -1.46 -24.94
C LEU A 294 -26.13 -0.42 -25.99
N ARG A 295 -27.13 0.25 -26.58
CA ARG A 295 -26.90 1.37 -27.51
C ARG A 295 -26.38 2.61 -26.79
N LYS A 296 -26.88 2.90 -25.58
CA LYS A 296 -26.47 4.02 -24.71
C LYS A 296 -26.85 3.72 -23.27
N THR A 297 -26.18 4.37 -22.30
CA THR A 297 -26.52 4.25 -20.88
C THR A 297 -26.04 5.45 -20.05
N ASN A 298 -26.85 5.87 -19.09
CA ASN A 298 -26.49 6.85 -18.05
C ASN A 298 -25.81 6.20 -16.84
N GLY A 299 -25.73 4.87 -16.80
CA GLY A 299 -25.10 4.10 -15.75
C GLY A 299 -25.31 2.61 -16.01
N HIS A 300 -24.24 1.91 -16.28
CA HIS A 300 -24.23 0.46 -16.49
C HIS A 300 -23.05 -0.14 -15.74
N LEU A 301 -23.23 -1.32 -15.15
CA LEU A 301 -22.17 -2.01 -14.44
C LEU A 301 -21.79 -3.31 -15.15
N MET A 302 -20.49 -3.56 -15.19
CA MET A 302 -19.89 -4.75 -15.80
C MET A 302 -18.62 -5.14 -15.05
N VAL A 303 -18.12 -6.34 -15.28
CA VAL A 303 -16.90 -6.83 -14.64
C VAL A 303 -15.73 -6.73 -15.60
N VAL A 304 -14.63 -6.09 -15.20
CA VAL A 304 -13.34 -6.23 -15.89
C VAL A 304 -12.67 -7.51 -15.39
N GLY A 305 -12.41 -8.42 -16.32
CA GLY A 305 -11.85 -9.74 -16.05
C GLY A 305 -10.52 -10.00 -16.74
N GLY A 306 -9.95 -9.04 -17.46
CA GLY A 306 -8.71 -9.28 -18.19
C GLY A 306 -8.28 -8.18 -19.14
N PHE A 307 -7.12 -8.40 -19.77
CA PHE A 307 -6.61 -7.60 -20.87
C PHE A 307 -6.06 -8.51 -21.98
N THR A 308 -6.19 -8.07 -23.24
CA THR A 308 -5.54 -8.74 -24.39
C THR A 308 -4.05 -8.41 -24.45
N ALA A 309 -3.32 -9.04 -25.37
CA ALA A 309 -1.90 -8.76 -25.60
C ALA A 309 -1.65 -7.35 -26.15
N GLU A 310 -2.67 -6.74 -26.75
CA GLU A 310 -2.69 -5.37 -27.29
C GLU A 310 -3.13 -4.34 -26.23
N GLY A 311 -3.60 -4.80 -25.07
CA GLY A 311 -4.03 -3.95 -23.96
C GLY A 311 -5.50 -3.54 -24.00
N ASP A 312 -6.29 -4.18 -24.86
CA ASP A 312 -7.75 -4.02 -24.88
C ASP A 312 -8.40 -4.73 -23.69
N VAL A 313 -9.53 -4.21 -23.26
CA VAL A 313 -10.16 -4.60 -22.00
C VAL A 313 -11.07 -5.80 -22.23
N ILE A 314 -10.83 -6.90 -21.53
CA ILE A 314 -11.74 -8.04 -21.48
C ILE A 314 -12.76 -7.79 -20.36
N ALA A 315 -14.01 -7.59 -20.74
CA ALA A 315 -15.12 -7.31 -19.83
C ALA A 315 -16.21 -8.39 -19.91
N TYR A 316 -16.90 -8.61 -18.80
CA TYR A 316 -18.09 -9.44 -18.68
C TYR A 316 -19.28 -8.49 -18.48
N ASP A 317 -19.94 -8.17 -19.59
CA ASP A 317 -21.04 -7.25 -19.70
C ASP A 317 -22.38 -7.98 -19.47
N PRO A 318 -23.07 -7.77 -18.34
CA PRO A 318 -24.27 -8.51 -18.03
C PRO A 318 -25.43 -8.23 -19.00
N ALA A 319 -25.36 -7.16 -19.81
CA ALA A 319 -26.40 -6.81 -20.77
C ALA A 319 -26.37 -7.64 -22.07
N GLY A 320 -25.43 -8.57 -22.25
CA GLY A 320 -25.51 -9.54 -23.35
C GLY A 320 -26.79 -10.37 -23.25
N GLU A 321 -27.49 -10.64 -24.35
CA GLU A 321 -28.78 -11.38 -24.31
C GLU A 321 -28.61 -12.85 -23.91
N THR A 322 -27.43 -13.41 -24.15
CA THR A 322 -27.07 -14.80 -23.82
C THR A 322 -25.71 -14.86 -23.12
N ARG A 323 -25.41 -15.96 -22.42
CA ARG A 323 -24.16 -16.12 -21.64
C ARG A 323 -22.89 -15.98 -22.48
N ASP A 324 -22.90 -16.48 -23.71
CA ASP A 324 -21.79 -16.37 -24.67
C ASP A 324 -21.55 -14.94 -25.15
N GLN A 325 -22.57 -14.07 -25.06
CA GLN A 325 -22.48 -12.64 -25.40
C GLN A 325 -22.05 -11.75 -24.24
N VAL A 326 -21.93 -12.29 -23.02
CA VAL A 326 -21.54 -11.53 -21.82
C VAL A 326 -20.06 -11.14 -21.90
N ARG A 327 -19.19 -12.08 -22.27
CA ARG A 327 -17.76 -11.82 -22.41
C ARG A 327 -17.50 -11.03 -23.69
N ARG A 328 -16.89 -9.85 -23.56
CA ARG A 328 -16.57 -8.94 -24.67
C ARG A 328 -15.17 -8.34 -24.53
N VAL A 329 -14.63 -7.88 -25.64
CA VAL A 329 -13.37 -7.13 -25.70
C VAL A 329 -13.67 -5.72 -26.18
N TYR A 330 -13.26 -4.73 -25.40
CA TYR A 330 -13.43 -3.32 -25.72
C TYR A 330 -12.09 -2.67 -25.98
N ALA A 331 -12.04 -1.85 -27.04
CA ALA A 331 -10.87 -1.05 -27.35
C ALA A 331 -10.47 -0.21 -26.13
N ARG A 332 -9.19 -0.26 -25.76
CA ARG A 332 -8.64 0.38 -24.55
C ARG A 332 -9.07 1.84 -24.37
N ALA A 333 -8.95 2.62 -25.44
CA ALA A 333 -9.29 4.04 -25.44
C ALA A 333 -10.79 4.30 -25.28
N ALA A 334 -11.64 3.52 -25.96
CA ALA A 334 -13.10 3.63 -25.85
C ALA A 334 -13.55 3.29 -24.42
N PHE A 335 -13.04 2.18 -23.86
CA PHE A 335 -13.34 1.79 -22.49
C PHE A 335 -12.89 2.85 -21.47
N HIS A 336 -11.66 3.37 -21.62
CA HIS A 336 -11.15 4.45 -20.78
C HIS A 336 -12.06 5.68 -20.77
N ALA A 337 -12.55 6.11 -21.94
CA ALA A 337 -13.43 7.27 -22.05
C ALA A 337 -14.75 7.08 -21.26
N VAL A 338 -15.37 5.91 -21.38
CA VAL A 338 -16.70 5.65 -20.79
C VAL A 338 -16.66 5.30 -19.30
N TRP A 339 -15.55 4.75 -18.83
CA TRP A 339 -15.31 4.40 -17.42
C TRP A 339 -14.51 5.48 -16.68
N ARG A 340 -13.27 5.72 -17.09
CA ARG A 340 -12.36 6.58 -16.34
C ARG A 340 -12.71 8.06 -16.48
N VAL A 341 -13.10 8.52 -17.67
CA VAL A 341 -13.44 9.94 -17.87
C VAL A 341 -14.88 10.20 -17.43
N LYS A 342 -15.88 9.54 -18.04
CA LYS A 342 -17.30 9.83 -17.77
C LYS A 342 -17.82 9.35 -16.42
N LYS A 343 -17.27 8.27 -15.89
CA LYS A 343 -17.63 7.73 -14.56
C LYS A 343 -16.53 7.95 -13.53
N ARG A 344 -15.50 8.74 -13.83
CA ARG A 344 -14.39 9.07 -12.93
C ARG A 344 -13.78 7.82 -12.26
N GLY A 345 -13.63 6.73 -13.01
CA GLY A 345 -12.98 5.51 -12.54
C GLY A 345 -13.73 4.78 -11.42
N LEU A 346 -15.05 4.98 -11.30
CA LEU A 346 -15.85 4.33 -10.26
C LEU A 346 -15.84 2.82 -10.41
N ALA A 347 -15.57 2.14 -9.30
CA ALA A 347 -15.57 0.69 -9.21
C ALA A 347 -15.97 0.25 -7.80
N TYR A 348 -16.28 -1.03 -7.65
CA TYR A 348 -16.12 -1.68 -6.35
C TYR A 348 -15.28 -2.95 -6.49
N ARG A 349 -14.36 -3.10 -5.53
CA ARG A 349 -13.41 -4.20 -5.43
C ARG A 349 -13.93 -5.18 -4.40
N LEU A 350 -13.97 -6.46 -4.77
CA LEU A 350 -14.37 -7.56 -3.89
C LEU A 350 -13.29 -8.62 -3.88
N GLY A 351 -13.16 -9.32 -2.76
CA GLY A 351 -12.22 -10.43 -2.66
C GLY A 351 -12.30 -11.15 -1.31
N PRO A 352 -11.54 -12.23 -1.16
CA PRO A 352 -11.50 -12.96 0.11
C PRO A 352 -10.90 -12.10 1.24
N LEU A 353 -11.28 -12.41 2.49
CA LEU A 353 -10.82 -11.76 3.74
C LEU A 353 -9.33 -11.86 4.04
N VAL A 354 -8.57 -12.65 3.28
CA VAL A 354 -7.12 -12.70 3.41
C VAL A 354 -6.53 -11.88 2.25
N PRO A 355 -6.31 -10.58 2.46
CA PRO A 355 -5.62 -9.77 1.48
C PRO A 355 -4.15 -10.21 1.38
N ARG A 356 -3.75 -10.53 0.15
CA ARG A 356 -2.40 -10.94 -0.22
C ARG A 356 -1.33 -9.85 0.00
N ARG A 357 -1.67 -8.58 0.26
CA ARG A 357 -0.67 -7.50 0.41
C ARG A 357 -1.14 -6.38 1.37
N LEU A 358 -0.24 -5.93 2.24
CA LEU A 358 -0.37 -4.79 3.16
C LEU A 358 0.95 -4.00 3.14
N THR A 359 0.96 -2.80 3.71
CA THR A 359 2.14 -1.92 3.75
C THR A 359 2.56 -1.67 5.19
N VAL A 360 3.86 -1.58 5.45
CA VAL A 360 4.37 -1.15 6.77
C VAL A 360 4.17 0.36 6.91
N GLY A 361 3.33 0.77 7.87
CA GLY A 361 2.96 2.17 8.10
C GLY A 361 3.65 2.84 9.27
N VAL A 362 4.50 2.11 10.00
CA VAL A 362 5.37 2.65 11.06
C VAL A 362 6.79 2.85 10.52
N PRO A 363 7.63 3.71 11.13
CA PRO A 363 9.00 3.94 10.65
C PRO A 363 9.81 2.68 10.38
N VAL A 364 9.72 1.72 11.30
CA VAL A 364 10.41 0.43 11.28
C VAL A 364 9.51 -0.58 11.97
N ALA A 365 9.30 -1.74 11.36
CA ALA A 365 8.61 -2.86 11.97
C ALA A 365 9.55 -4.05 12.13
N ASP A 366 9.53 -4.67 13.31
CA ASP A 366 10.33 -5.88 13.58
C ASP A 366 9.61 -7.13 13.07
N LEU A 367 10.39 -8.04 12.49
CA LEU A 367 9.96 -9.33 11.98
C LEU A 367 10.52 -10.46 12.85
N TRP A 368 9.66 -11.39 13.25
CA TRP A 368 9.97 -12.43 14.24
C TRP A 368 9.77 -13.84 13.71
N SER A 369 10.49 -14.83 14.25
CA SER A 369 10.25 -16.24 13.93
C SER A 369 8.94 -16.77 14.51
N LYS A 370 8.41 -16.11 15.55
CA LYS A 370 7.15 -16.44 16.21
C LYS A 370 6.55 -15.20 16.90
N PRO A 371 5.23 -15.19 17.20
CA PRO A 371 4.65 -14.17 18.06
C PRO A 371 5.34 -14.11 19.42
N VAL A 372 5.82 -12.93 19.82
CA VAL A 372 6.48 -12.72 21.12
C VAL A 372 5.58 -11.93 22.08
N ARG A 373 5.71 -12.17 23.38
CA ARG A 373 4.88 -11.55 24.44
C ARG A 373 5.56 -10.41 25.21
N ARG A 374 6.80 -10.07 24.86
CA ARG A 374 7.63 -9.15 25.64
C ARG A 374 7.55 -7.72 25.12
N SER A 375 7.70 -6.78 26.05
CA SER A 375 7.76 -5.34 25.79
C SER A 375 9.13 -4.84 25.33
N ALA A 376 10.22 -5.61 25.55
CA ALA A 376 11.58 -5.16 25.27
C ALA A 376 12.40 -6.15 24.44
N LEU A 377 13.11 -5.62 23.44
CA LEU A 377 14.03 -6.34 22.56
C LEU A 377 15.33 -6.68 23.31
N LYS A 378 15.96 -7.81 22.96
CA LYS A 378 17.35 -8.18 23.34
C LYS A 378 18.23 -7.95 22.11
N LEU A 379 19.48 -7.53 22.33
CA LEU A 379 20.41 -7.18 21.23
C LEU A 379 20.74 -8.37 20.32
N ASP A 380 20.71 -9.59 20.84
CA ASP A 380 21.04 -10.83 20.14
C ASP A 380 19.93 -11.87 20.27
N ASP A 381 18.72 -11.47 19.92
CA ASP A 381 17.59 -12.37 19.99
C ASP A 381 17.42 -13.20 18.71
N ASP A 382 17.71 -14.49 18.77
CA ASP A 382 17.57 -15.38 17.60
C ASP A 382 16.11 -15.48 17.10
N ALA A 383 15.12 -15.08 17.90
CA ALA A 383 13.74 -15.00 17.41
C ALA A 383 13.47 -13.73 16.59
N HIS A 384 14.31 -12.70 16.70
CA HIS A 384 14.25 -11.51 15.86
C HIS A 384 14.97 -11.80 14.54
N LEU A 385 14.27 -11.66 13.41
CA LEU A 385 14.77 -12.08 12.11
C LEU A 385 15.22 -10.89 11.26
N SER A 386 14.40 -9.84 11.18
CA SER A 386 14.66 -8.70 10.31
C SER A 386 13.87 -7.47 10.77
N GLN A 387 14.13 -6.35 10.11
CA GLN A 387 13.32 -5.14 10.18
C GLN A 387 12.83 -4.76 8.78
N ILE A 388 11.62 -4.22 8.72
CA ILE A 388 10.96 -3.77 7.49
C ILE A 388 10.72 -2.27 7.61
N LEU A 389 11.10 -1.49 6.59
CA LEU A 389 10.98 -0.03 6.63
C LEU A 389 9.58 0.45 6.26
N TYR A 390 9.26 1.67 6.68
CA TYR A 390 8.08 2.40 6.24
C TYR A 390 7.90 2.35 4.71
N GLY A 391 6.68 2.04 4.26
CA GLY A 391 6.32 1.96 2.84
C GLY A 391 6.64 0.62 2.17
N GLU A 392 7.40 -0.27 2.81
CA GLU A 392 7.64 -1.61 2.25
C GLU A 392 6.37 -2.48 2.30
N SER A 393 6.19 -3.27 1.24
CA SER A 393 5.06 -4.20 1.10
C SER A 393 5.31 -5.54 1.78
N VAL A 394 4.26 -6.10 2.38
CA VAL A 394 4.24 -7.46 2.93
C VAL A 394 3.06 -8.25 2.41
N THR A 395 3.23 -9.54 2.17
CA THR A 395 2.12 -10.47 1.90
C THR A 395 1.70 -11.19 3.16
N VAL A 396 0.45 -11.01 3.59
CA VAL A 396 -0.12 -11.74 4.74
C VAL A 396 -0.45 -13.17 4.35
N LEU A 397 0.08 -14.12 5.12
CA LEU A 397 -0.15 -15.55 4.94
C LEU A 397 -1.16 -16.10 5.94
N GLU A 398 -1.09 -15.65 7.19
CA GLU A 398 -2.03 -16.00 8.25
C GLU A 398 -1.98 -14.96 9.37
N THR A 399 -2.94 -15.03 10.28
CA THR A 399 -3.05 -14.15 11.44
C THR A 399 -3.32 -14.95 12.71
N LYS A 400 -2.73 -14.52 13.82
CA LYS A 400 -2.94 -15.09 15.15
C LYS A 400 -3.04 -13.97 16.19
N GLY A 401 -4.27 -13.62 16.57
CA GLY A 401 -4.51 -12.45 17.42
C GLY A 401 -3.96 -11.17 16.78
N HIS A 402 -3.13 -10.42 17.51
CA HIS A 402 -2.54 -9.17 17.03
C HIS A 402 -1.27 -9.34 16.16
N TRP A 403 -1.01 -10.55 15.68
CA TRP A 403 0.15 -10.88 14.86
C TRP A 403 -0.28 -11.40 13.49
N ALA A 404 0.48 -11.06 12.47
CA ALA A 404 0.36 -11.60 11.12
C ALA A 404 1.66 -12.31 10.76
N ARG A 405 1.58 -13.53 10.22
CA ARG A 405 2.72 -14.15 9.53
C ARG A 405 2.70 -13.65 8.09
N VAL A 406 3.83 -13.13 7.65
CA VAL A 406 3.96 -12.43 6.38
C VAL A 406 5.19 -12.90 5.60
N ARG A 407 5.24 -12.53 4.32
CA ARG A 407 6.48 -12.40 3.54
C ARG A 407 6.77 -10.91 3.32
N ALA A 408 7.99 -10.48 3.59
CA ALA A 408 8.48 -9.14 3.27
C ALA A 408 8.93 -9.12 1.80
N GLU A 409 8.19 -8.41 0.96
CA GLU A 409 8.29 -8.56 -0.50
C GLU A 409 9.56 -7.91 -1.09
N GLU A 410 10.20 -7.01 -0.34
CA GLU A 410 11.43 -6.32 -0.74
C GLU A 410 12.68 -6.87 -0.03
N GLN A 411 12.56 -8.07 0.53
CA GLN A 411 13.64 -8.80 1.17
C GLN A 411 13.64 -10.22 0.65
N ASP A 412 14.63 -10.56 -0.17
CA ASP A 412 14.71 -11.91 -0.73
C ASP A 412 15.18 -12.94 0.31
N SER A 413 14.55 -14.11 0.28
CA SER A 413 14.94 -15.33 0.99
C SER A 413 14.86 -16.51 0.03
N PHE A 414 15.77 -17.47 0.17
CA PHE A 414 15.86 -18.65 -0.68
C PHE A 414 15.28 -19.86 0.04
N LEU A 415 14.29 -20.51 -0.59
CA LEU A 415 13.65 -21.70 -0.03
C LEU A 415 14.50 -22.95 -0.27
N PRO A 416 14.42 -23.96 0.61
CA PRO A 416 14.98 -25.29 0.35
C PRO A 416 14.48 -25.94 -0.95
N SER A 417 13.31 -25.52 -1.46
CA SER A 417 12.76 -25.96 -2.74
C SER A 417 13.49 -25.40 -3.96
N GLY A 418 14.47 -24.50 -3.78
CA GLY A 418 15.21 -23.86 -4.87
C GLY A 418 14.57 -22.58 -5.43
N ALA A 419 13.55 -22.04 -4.75
CA ALA A 419 12.82 -20.85 -5.20
C ALA A 419 13.08 -19.63 -4.32
N TRP A 420 13.16 -18.45 -4.93
CA TRP A 420 13.21 -17.17 -4.23
C TRP A 420 11.81 -16.70 -3.83
N GLN A 421 11.68 -16.12 -2.66
CA GLN A 421 10.45 -15.47 -2.19
C GLN A 421 10.77 -14.29 -1.26
N GLY A 422 9.74 -13.52 -0.91
CA GLY A 422 9.84 -12.52 0.16
C GLY A 422 10.13 -13.16 1.53
N TYR A 423 10.87 -12.43 2.36
CA TYR A 423 11.45 -12.93 3.62
C TYR A 423 10.35 -13.22 4.66
N PRO A 424 10.27 -14.45 5.19
CA PRO A 424 9.16 -14.85 6.04
C PRO A 424 9.31 -14.38 7.50
N GLY A 425 8.20 -14.12 8.17
CA GLY A 425 8.18 -13.98 9.63
C GLY A 425 6.88 -13.41 10.18
N TRP A 426 6.84 -13.12 11.46
CA TRP A 426 5.70 -12.60 12.21
C TRP A 426 5.89 -11.12 12.50
N ILE A 427 4.90 -10.32 12.13
CA ILE A 427 4.85 -8.87 12.34
C ILE A 427 3.61 -8.51 13.14
N ARG A 428 3.67 -7.38 13.86
CA ARG A 428 2.51 -6.83 14.57
C ARG A 428 1.51 -6.24 13.58
N CYS A 429 0.23 -6.56 13.74
CA CYS A 429 -0.82 -6.03 12.85
C CYS A 429 -1.01 -4.50 12.98
N ASP A 430 -0.60 -3.90 14.10
CA ASP A 430 -0.63 -2.44 14.29
C ASP A 430 0.52 -1.69 13.61
N ALA A 431 1.48 -2.41 13.04
CA ALA A 431 2.50 -1.86 12.14
C ALA A 431 2.04 -1.78 10.68
N LEU A 432 0.91 -2.41 10.35
CA LEU A 432 0.44 -2.58 8.97
C LEU A 432 -0.72 -1.64 8.65
N THR A 433 -0.74 -1.10 7.44
CA THR A 433 -1.81 -0.27 6.88
C THR A 433 -2.29 -0.82 5.54
N SER A 434 -3.55 -0.55 5.23
CA SER A 434 -4.16 -0.87 3.93
C SER A 434 -3.85 0.15 2.85
N ALA A 435 -3.20 1.27 3.22
CA ALA A 435 -2.76 2.26 2.27
C ALA A 435 -1.72 1.65 1.31
N ALA A 436 -1.94 1.86 0.01
CA ALA A 436 -0.95 1.54 -1.00
C ALA A 436 0.18 2.61 -0.95
N PRO A 437 1.46 2.20 -1.00
CA PRO A 437 2.55 3.16 -1.11
C PRO A 437 2.46 3.89 -2.46
N PRO A 438 2.59 5.22 -2.49
CA PRO A 438 2.81 5.94 -3.73
C PRO A 438 4.03 5.37 -4.47
N LYS A 439 4.00 5.40 -5.81
CA LYS A 439 5.16 4.96 -6.60
C LYS A 439 6.38 5.80 -6.20
N PRO A 440 7.43 5.19 -5.64
CA PRO A 440 8.56 5.97 -5.16
C PRO A 440 9.42 6.48 -6.31
N ASP A 441 9.95 7.69 -6.15
CA ASP A 441 10.91 8.35 -7.05
C ASP A 441 12.21 8.72 -6.32
N SER A 442 12.18 8.66 -4.98
CA SER A 442 13.24 9.11 -4.09
C SER A 442 13.48 8.10 -2.99
N VAL A 443 14.66 8.13 -2.39
CA VAL A 443 15.04 7.33 -1.22
C VAL A 443 15.77 8.19 -0.19
N VAL A 444 15.53 7.94 1.10
CA VAL A 444 16.25 8.60 2.19
C VAL A 444 17.72 8.16 2.17
N ARG A 445 18.66 9.12 2.04
CA ARG A 445 20.11 8.86 1.94
C ARG A 445 20.92 9.12 3.20
N VAL A 446 20.29 9.63 4.26
CA VAL A 446 20.91 9.82 5.57
C VAL A 446 20.44 8.79 6.57
N ARG A 447 21.26 8.46 7.57
CA ARG A 447 20.97 7.41 8.56
C ARG A 447 19.57 7.57 9.18
N GLN A 448 19.21 8.80 9.55
CA GLN A 448 17.88 9.16 10.07
C GLN A 448 17.44 10.46 9.43
N ALA A 449 16.27 10.46 8.80
CA ALA A 449 15.62 11.67 8.31
C ALA A 449 14.49 12.06 9.25
N LEU A 450 14.45 13.33 9.67
CA LEU A 450 13.33 13.92 10.38
C LEU A 450 12.43 14.62 9.36
N LEU A 451 11.18 14.15 9.26
CA LEU A 451 10.17 14.70 8.38
C LEU A 451 9.18 15.51 9.23
N GLN A 452 8.94 16.76 8.85
CA GLN A 452 7.94 17.60 9.51
C GLN A 452 6.56 17.33 8.89
N ARG A 453 5.63 16.82 9.70
CA ARG A 453 4.24 16.52 9.29
C ARG A 453 3.28 17.36 10.12
N GLY A 454 2.89 18.52 9.60
CA GLY A 454 2.11 19.49 10.39
C GLY A 454 2.91 19.93 11.61
N SER A 455 2.41 19.66 12.82
CA SER A 455 3.14 19.87 14.09
C SER A 455 3.98 18.68 14.54
N ASP A 456 3.83 17.51 13.91
CA ASP A 456 4.51 16.28 14.32
C ASP A 456 5.85 16.10 13.60
N LEU A 457 6.75 15.34 14.22
CA LEU A 457 7.97 14.84 13.60
C LEU A 457 7.88 13.34 13.35
N LEU A 458 8.21 12.91 12.14
CA LEU A 458 8.33 11.51 11.76
C LEU A 458 9.79 11.20 11.43
N THR A 459 10.41 10.30 12.18
CA THR A 459 11.77 9.84 11.91
C THR A 459 11.75 8.63 10.99
N LEU A 460 12.34 8.72 9.81
CA LEU A 460 12.46 7.60 8.86
C LEU A 460 13.91 7.15 8.73
N SER A 461 14.09 5.85 8.46
CA SER A 461 15.39 5.23 8.24
C SER A 461 15.94 5.63 6.88
N VAL A 462 17.27 5.61 6.78
CA VAL A 462 17.94 5.43 5.49
C VAL A 462 17.35 4.25 4.72
N GLY A 463 17.27 4.37 3.39
CA GLY A 463 16.71 3.32 2.52
C GLY A 463 15.18 3.33 2.42
N THR A 464 14.48 4.17 3.19
CA THR A 464 13.04 4.37 3.03
C THR A 464 12.75 5.07 1.70
N ARG A 465 11.90 4.45 0.88
CA ARG A 465 11.50 4.94 -0.44
C ARG A 465 10.27 5.85 -0.31
N LEU A 466 10.30 6.99 -0.97
CA LEU A 466 9.28 8.04 -0.87
C LEU A 466 8.94 8.58 -2.26
N SER A 467 7.77 9.21 -2.38
CA SER A 467 7.36 9.94 -3.57
C SER A 467 7.38 11.44 -3.28
N ARG A 468 8.20 12.17 -4.04
CA ARG A 468 8.32 13.62 -3.97
C ARG A 468 7.17 14.24 -4.76
N VAL A 469 6.41 15.10 -4.10
CA VAL A 469 5.29 15.84 -4.70
C VAL A 469 5.77 17.16 -5.28
N SER A 470 6.64 17.86 -4.54
CA SER A 470 7.20 19.13 -4.96
C SER A 470 8.52 19.42 -4.25
N GLU A 471 9.22 20.42 -4.73
CA GLU A 471 10.46 20.92 -4.14
C GLU A 471 10.49 22.45 -4.27
N SER A 472 10.86 23.12 -3.18
CA SER A 472 11.03 24.57 -3.15
C SER A 472 12.06 24.96 -2.10
N SER A 473 12.95 25.87 -2.44
CA SER A 473 13.88 26.51 -1.49
C SER A 473 14.70 25.52 -0.64
N GLY A 474 15.10 24.38 -1.20
CA GLY A 474 15.88 23.35 -0.50
C GLY A 474 15.05 22.40 0.39
N ALA A 475 13.73 22.52 0.38
CA ALA A 475 12.81 21.58 1.01
C ALA A 475 12.03 20.79 -0.05
N SER A 476 11.93 19.49 0.15
CA SER A 476 11.08 18.58 -0.60
C SER A 476 9.82 18.26 0.21
N PHE A 477 8.67 18.22 -0.46
CA PHE A 477 7.42 17.73 0.13
C PHE A 477 7.15 16.33 -0.40
N VAL A 478 7.05 15.37 0.51
CA VAL A 478 6.77 13.97 0.18
C VAL A 478 5.37 13.58 0.61
N ARG A 479 4.75 12.67 -0.15
CA ARG A 479 3.46 12.11 0.21
C ARG A 479 3.64 10.89 1.10
N LEU A 480 3.00 10.91 2.28
CA LEU A 480 2.96 9.80 3.21
C LEU A 480 1.80 8.84 2.88
N LEU A 481 1.85 7.63 3.46
CA LEU A 481 0.83 6.58 3.29
C LEU A 481 -0.57 7.01 3.71
N ASP A 482 -0.69 7.94 4.66
CA ASP A 482 -1.99 8.47 5.06
C ASP A 482 -2.50 9.63 4.21
N GLY A 483 -1.82 9.92 3.10
CA GLY A 483 -2.14 10.99 2.17
C GLY A 483 -1.59 12.35 2.57
N SER A 484 -1.16 12.53 3.82
CA SER A 484 -0.58 13.78 4.29
C SER A 484 0.75 14.09 3.60
N LEU A 485 1.08 15.38 3.54
CA LEU A 485 2.39 15.84 3.11
C LEU A 485 3.32 15.97 4.32
N ALA A 486 4.58 15.61 4.12
CA ALA A 486 5.63 15.90 5.07
C ALA A 486 6.80 16.59 4.38
N GLU A 487 7.37 17.56 5.06
CA GLU A 487 8.54 18.31 4.60
C GLU A 487 9.81 17.59 5.02
N ILE A 488 10.80 17.54 4.12
CA ILE A 488 12.13 17.02 4.36
C ILE A 488 13.15 17.88 3.60
N PRO A 489 14.32 18.22 4.18
CA PRO A 489 15.37 18.89 3.41
C PRO A 489 15.74 18.07 2.17
N SER A 490 15.80 18.73 1.01
CA SER A 490 15.93 18.06 -0.29
C SER A 490 17.20 17.23 -0.43
N ASP A 491 18.28 17.65 0.24
CA ASP A 491 19.59 16.98 0.25
C ASP A 491 19.58 15.65 1.03
N LEU A 492 18.54 15.38 1.81
CA LEU A 492 18.34 14.09 2.51
C LEU A 492 17.65 13.05 1.63
N LEU A 493 17.16 13.43 0.45
CA LEU A 493 16.58 12.55 -0.54
C LEU A 493 17.54 12.33 -1.72
N TYR A 494 17.52 11.12 -2.26
CA TYR A 494 18.26 10.76 -3.45
C TYR A 494 17.32 10.14 -4.48
N ALA A 495 17.39 10.60 -5.73
CA ALA A 495 16.75 9.90 -6.84
C ALA A 495 17.69 8.76 -7.26
N ALA A 496 17.35 7.52 -6.88
CA ALA A 496 18.18 6.37 -7.20
C ALA A 496 18.26 6.18 -8.72
N PRO A 497 19.45 5.94 -9.30
CA PRO A 497 19.58 5.70 -10.73
C PRO A 497 18.89 4.40 -11.11
N ALA A 498 18.19 4.39 -12.25
CA ALA A 498 17.48 3.20 -12.75
C ALA A 498 18.44 2.03 -13.08
N VAL A 499 19.70 2.34 -13.42
CA VAL A 499 20.75 1.37 -13.68
C VAL A 499 21.97 1.69 -12.80
N PRO A 500 22.48 0.73 -12.01
CA PRO A 500 23.67 0.95 -11.19
C PRO A 500 24.93 1.19 -12.03
N THR A 501 25.82 2.06 -11.57
CA THR A 501 27.04 2.47 -12.29
C THR A 501 28.30 2.25 -11.44
N ALA A 502 29.50 2.50 -11.99
CA ALA A 502 30.73 2.54 -11.20
C ALA A 502 30.67 3.58 -10.06
N ALA A 503 29.97 4.70 -10.26
CA ALA A 503 29.72 5.69 -9.20
C ALA A 503 28.93 5.08 -8.02
N SER A 504 28.06 4.09 -8.29
CA SER A 504 27.31 3.39 -7.24
C SER A 504 28.23 2.61 -6.28
N ARG A 505 29.40 2.11 -6.71
CA ARG A 505 30.33 1.39 -5.83
C ARG A 505 30.87 2.28 -4.70
N ALA A 506 31.30 3.50 -5.04
CA ALA A 506 31.80 4.45 -4.06
C ALA A 506 30.68 4.93 -3.11
N GLU A 507 29.47 5.14 -3.64
CA GLU A 507 28.33 5.57 -2.84
C GLU A 507 27.80 4.48 -1.89
N ILE A 508 27.92 3.19 -2.25
CA ILE A 508 27.65 2.07 -1.33
C ILE A 508 28.56 2.16 -0.11
N ILE A 509 29.86 2.41 -0.32
CA ILE A 509 30.82 2.57 0.78
C ILE A 509 30.46 3.78 1.63
N ARG A 510 30.21 4.96 1.01
CA ARG A 510 29.78 6.17 1.74
C ARG A 510 28.52 5.93 2.57
N THR A 511 27.60 5.13 2.05
CA THR A 511 26.38 4.75 2.77
C THR A 511 26.69 3.88 3.98
N ALA A 512 27.55 2.87 3.82
CA ALA A 512 27.98 2.02 4.92
C ALA A 512 28.72 2.83 6.02
N GLU A 513 29.47 3.86 5.61
CA GLU A 513 30.20 4.75 6.52
C GLU A 513 29.27 5.59 7.42
N LEU A 514 28.03 5.87 6.98
CA LEU A 514 27.01 6.53 7.83
C LEU A 514 26.74 5.77 9.12
N PHE A 515 27.01 4.46 9.14
CA PHE A 515 26.75 3.60 10.27
C PHE A 515 27.94 3.40 11.20
N LEU A 516 29.14 3.92 10.89
CA LEU A 516 30.32 3.74 11.75
C LEU A 516 30.03 4.16 13.21
N GLY A 517 30.33 3.28 14.15
CA GLY A 517 30.03 3.45 15.57
C GLY A 517 28.62 3.04 16.01
N THR A 518 27.68 2.82 15.08
CA THR A 518 26.33 2.31 15.39
C THR A 518 26.42 0.93 16.00
N SER A 519 25.59 0.63 16.99
CA SER A 519 25.56 -0.65 17.68
C SER A 519 25.23 -1.81 16.72
N TYR A 520 25.83 -2.97 16.98
CA TYR A 520 25.40 -4.22 16.37
C TYR A 520 24.04 -4.62 16.96
N TYR A 521 23.10 -4.98 16.09
CA TYR A 521 21.79 -5.45 16.51
C TYR A 521 21.35 -6.61 15.63
N TRP A 522 21.18 -7.79 16.21
CA TRP A 522 20.75 -8.98 15.48
C TRP A 522 19.37 -8.75 14.85
N GLY A 523 19.22 -9.07 13.57
CA GLY A 523 18.01 -8.77 12.81
C GLY A 523 17.88 -7.30 12.39
N GLY A 524 18.82 -6.43 12.79
CA GLY A 524 18.76 -4.99 12.54
C GLY A 524 18.94 -4.61 11.07
N ARG A 525 18.00 -3.82 10.55
CA ARG A 525 17.98 -3.29 9.17
C ARG A 525 17.36 -1.89 9.16
N SER A 526 17.85 -1.01 10.03
CA SER A 526 17.41 0.38 10.09
C SER A 526 18.50 1.33 10.59
N GLY A 527 18.46 2.58 10.15
CA GLY A 527 19.23 3.68 10.71
C GLY A 527 18.53 4.41 11.86
N VAL A 528 17.24 4.15 12.11
CA VAL A 528 16.48 4.77 13.21
C VAL A 528 16.90 4.18 14.55
N GLN A 529 17.58 5.00 15.33
CA GLN A 529 17.99 4.68 16.69
C GLN A 529 17.05 5.37 17.68
N ALA A 530 16.05 4.64 18.17
CA ALA A 530 15.34 4.97 19.40
C ALA A 530 15.93 4.09 20.51
N ASP A 531 16.91 4.62 21.26
CA ASP A 531 17.40 4.24 22.60
C ASP A 531 17.32 2.75 23.07
N PRO A 532 18.36 2.19 23.71
CA PRO A 532 19.69 1.87 23.19
C PRO A 532 19.69 0.56 22.35
N LYS A 533 18.55 0.14 21.79
CA LYS A 533 18.32 -1.24 21.30
C LYS A 533 18.06 -1.35 19.80
N VAL A 534 18.77 -0.56 19.01
CA VAL A 534 18.60 -0.52 17.55
C VAL A 534 19.92 -0.23 16.87
N GLY A 535 20.12 -0.89 15.74
CA GLY A 535 21.36 -0.88 14.98
C GLY A 535 21.22 -1.81 13.78
N VAL A 536 22.35 -2.21 13.21
CA VAL A 536 22.37 -3.10 12.05
C VAL A 536 23.15 -4.37 12.38
N ASP A 537 22.73 -5.51 11.86
CA ASP A 537 23.61 -6.67 11.77
C ASP A 537 24.47 -6.61 10.50
N CYS A 538 25.29 -7.63 10.27
CA CYS A 538 26.24 -7.65 9.17
C CYS A 538 25.53 -7.57 7.80
N SER A 539 24.51 -8.39 7.57
CA SER A 539 23.79 -8.42 6.29
C SER A 539 22.76 -7.29 6.16
N GLY A 540 22.23 -6.76 7.26
CA GLY A 540 21.37 -5.58 7.30
C GLY A 540 22.10 -4.29 6.94
N LEU A 541 23.37 -4.15 7.35
CA LEU A 541 24.25 -3.07 6.90
C LEU A 541 24.44 -3.12 5.38
N VAL A 542 24.77 -4.30 4.84
CA VAL A 542 24.91 -4.51 3.39
C VAL A 542 23.60 -4.20 2.67
N SER A 543 22.47 -4.66 3.21
CA SER A 543 21.15 -4.43 2.64
C SER A 543 20.84 -2.93 2.47
N LEU A 544 21.04 -2.13 3.53
CA LEU A 544 20.82 -0.69 3.47
C LEU A 544 21.83 0.03 2.57
N ALA A 545 23.10 -0.37 2.60
CA ALA A 545 24.15 0.21 1.77
C ALA A 545 23.86 0.07 0.26
N TYR A 546 23.30 -1.06 -0.15
CA TYR A 546 22.94 -1.33 -1.53
C TYR A 546 21.58 -0.76 -1.94
N ARG A 547 20.59 -0.79 -1.03
CA ARG A 547 19.20 -0.41 -1.32
C ARG A 547 19.03 1.03 -1.80
N ILE A 548 19.78 1.98 -1.24
CA ILE A 548 19.75 3.40 -1.65
C ILE A 548 20.13 3.57 -3.12
N HIS A 549 20.97 2.67 -3.64
CA HIS A 549 21.49 2.72 -5.00
C HIS A 549 20.72 1.79 -5.95
N GLY A 550 19.44 1.52 -5.64
CA GLY A 550 18.51 0.79 -6.49
C GLY A 550 18.72 -0.73 -6.50
N ARG A 551 19.48 -1.28 -5.55
CA ARG A 551 19.76 -2.72 -5.47
C ARG A 551 19.24 -3.33 -4.17
N ASP A 552 18.17 -4.10 -4.26
CA ASP A 552 17.71 -4.94 -3.16
C ASP A 552 18.49 -6.27 -3.19
N VAL A 553 19.41 -6.42 -2.23
CA VAL A 553 20.13 -7.67 -1.99
C VAL A 553 19.37 -8.54 -0.98
N PRO A 554 19.55 -9.87 -0.99
CA PRO A 554 18.93 -10.75 -0.01
C PRO A 554 19.21 -10.32 1.43
N ARG A 555 18.29 -10.66 2.35
CA ARG A 555 18.37 -10.19 3.74
C ARG A 555 19.50 -10.87 4.52
N ASP A 556 19.73 -12.14 4.28
CA ASP A 556 20.65 -12.97 5.05
C ASP A 556 21.97 -13.17 4.32
N SER A 557 23.07 -13.23 5.08
CA SER A 557 24.44 -13.29 4.52
C SER A 557 24.68 -14.52 3.63
N HIS A 558 24.02 -15.64 3.94
CA HIS A 558 24.09 -16.86 3.14
C HIS A 558 23.46 -16.67 1.77
N GLU A 559 22.24 -16.16 1.71
CA GLU A 559 21.54 -15.83 0.47
C GLU A 559 22.25 -14.71 -0.30
N GLN A 560 22.86 -13.75 0.41
CA GLN A 560 23.68 -12.73 -0.24
C GLN A 560 24.86 -13.34 -0.99
N LYS A 561 25.54 -14.34 -0.42
CA LYS A 561 26.61 -15.09 -1.10
C LYS A 561 26.05 -15.94 -2.24
N LEU A 562 24.91 -16.60 -2.03
CA LEU A 562 24.27 -17.45 -3.03
C LEU A 562 23.91 -16.69 -4.31
N LYS A 563 23.44 -15.44 -4.16
CA LYS A 563 23.03 -14.59 -5.29
C LYS A 563 24.17 -13.79 -5.91
N ALA A 564 25.29 -13.60 -5.19
CA ALA A 564 26.44 -12.86 -5.68
C ALA A 564 27.22 -13.65 -6.75
N ARG A 565 27.76 -12.95 -7.75
CA ARG A 565 28.75 -13.53 -8.67
C ARG A 565 30.05 -13.77 -7.91
N PRO A 566 30.62 -14.99 -7.91
CA PRO A 566 31.92 -15.24 -7.28
C PRO A 566 33.03 -14.38 -7.88
N VAL A 567 33.97 -13.93 -7.05
CA VAL A 567 35.12 -13.11 -7.45
C VAL A 567 36.41 -13.70 -6.87
N ARG A 568 37.53 -13.58 -7.59
CA ARG A 568 38.86 -13.95 -7.06
C ARG A 568 39.49 -12.78 -6.30
N SER A 569 40.44 -13.05 -5.41
CA SER A 569 41.06 -12.00 -4.58
C SER A 569 41.68 -10.86 -5.39
N GLY A 570 42.36 -11.19 -6.49
CA GLY A 570 42.95 -10.20 -7.40
C GLY A 570 41.94 -9.43 -8.27
N GLU A 571 40.68 -9.85 -8.29
CA GLU A 571 39.59 -9.23 -9.07
C GLU A 571 38.66 -8.38 -8.18
N LEU A 572 38.90 -8.34 -6.87
CA LEU A 572 38.03 -7.73 -5.88
C LEU A 572 38.02 -6.20 -6.03
N GLN A 573 36.83 -5.63 -6.18
CA GLN A 573 36.64 -4.19 -6.36
C GLN A 573 35.86 -3.57 -5.20
N SER A 574 36.13 -2.31 -4.90
CA SER A 574 35.38 -1.52 -3.92
C SER A 574 33.86 -1.72 -4.07
N GLY A 575 33.19 -1.98 -2.96
CA GLY A 575 31.77 -2.34 -2.91
C GLY A 575 31.49 -3.84 -2.94
N ASP A 576 32.41 -4.68 -3.43
CA ASP A 576 32.24 -6.15 -3.39
C ASP A 576 32.16 -6.66 -1.94
N LEU A 577 31.64 -7.87 -1.78
CA LEU A 577 31.33 -8.46 -0.49
C LEU A 577 32.32 -9.56 -0.13
N VAL A 578 32.66 -9.61 1.15
CA VAL A 578 33.53 -10.62 1.75
C VAL A 578 32.70 -11.43 2.74
N PHE A 579 32.59 -12.73 2.51
CA PHE A 579 31.76 -13.65 3.28
C PHE A 579 32.64 -14.59 4.11
N LEU A 580 32.19 -14.91 5.32
CA LEU A 580 32.86 -15.87 6.21
C LEU A 580 31.91 -16.97 6.64
N THR A 581 32.46 -18.17 6.80
CA THR A 581 31.76 -19.34 7.32
C THR A 581 32.62 -20.06 8.35
N ASP A 582 31.94 -20.65 9.33
CA ASP A 582 32.54 -21.53 10.32
C ASP A 582 32.54 -23.01 9.87
N ASP A 583 31.85 -23.32 8.77
CA ASP A 583 31.63 -24.69 8.28
C ASP A 583 32.72 -25.07 7.27
N GLU A 584 33.23 -26.30 7.35
CA GLU A 584 34.29 -26.76 6.44
C GLU A 584 33.81 -26.88 4.99
N ASP A 585 32.54 -27.26 4.78
CA ASP A 585 31.94 -27.43 3.45
C ASP A 585 31.64 -26.11 2.74
N GLY A 586 31.72 -24.98 3.46
CA GLY A 586 31.58 -23.66 2.88
C GLY A 586 30.13 -23.21 2.64
N GLU A 587 29.14 -24.00 3.09
CA GLU A 587 27.75 -23.79 2.73
C GLU A 587 27.10 -22.67 3.55
N ARG A 588 27.15 -22.70 4.89
CA ARG A 588 26.47 -21.71 5.73
C ARG A 588 27.33 -20.49 6.02
N ILE A 589 26.99 -19.35 5.43
CA ILE A 589 27.68 -18.09 5.74
C ILE A 589 27.19 -17.58 7.09
N THR A 590 28.13 -17.19 7.96
CA THR A 590 27.85 -16.68 9.30
C THR A 590 28.23 -15.21 9.47
N HIS A 591 28.90 -14.60 8.49
CA HIS A 591 29.22 -13.17 8.49
C HIS A 591 29.48 -12.61 7.09
N VAL A 592 29.21 -11.32 6.90
CA VAL A 592 29.48 -10.58 5.65
C VAL A 592 30.05 -9.19 5.94
N MET A 593 30.92 -8.71 5.06
CA MET A 593 31.59 -7.41 5.13
C MET A 593 31.62 -6.75 3.75
N ILE A 594 31.74 -5.42 3.71
CA ILE A 594 31.89 -4.64 2.48
C ILE A 594 33.37 -4.32 2.28
N PHE A 595 33.93 -4.69 1.13
CA PHE A 595 35.28 -4.30 0.76
C PHE A 595 35.35 -2.85 0.30
N THR A 596 36.28 -2.08 0.85
CA THR A 596 36.40 -0.65 0.54
C THR A 596 37.50 -0.32 -0.47
N GLY A 597 38.30 -1.31 -0.88
CA GLY A 597 39.48 -1.11 -1.73
C GLY A 597 40.79 -1.20 -0.94
N GLY A 598 41.89 -1.46 -1.64
CA GLY A 598 43.20 -1.72 -1.02
C GLY A 598 43.14 -2.95 -0.13
N ASP A 599 43.29 -2.76 1.18
CA ASP A 599 43.15 -3.81 2.20
C ASP A 599 41.93 -3.58 3.12
N GLY A 600 41.08 -2.58 2.82
CA GLY A 600 40.07 -2.07 3.74
C GLY A 600 38.72 -2.80 3.72
N LEU A 601 38.08 -2.86 4.88
CA LEU A 601 36.79 -3.51 5.12
C LEU A 601 35.90 -2.61 6.01
N ILE A 602 34.58 -2.67 5.79
CA ILE A 602 33.55 -2.18 6.72
C ILE A 602 32.64 -3.34 7.12
N GLU A 603 32.36 -3.47 8.41
CA GLU A 603 31.51 -4.53 8.95
C GLU A 603 30.69 -4.08 10.16
N SER A 604 29.50 -4.67 10.33
CA SER A 604 28.77 -4.67 11.60
C SER A 604 29.00 -5.99 12.31
N ARG A 605 29.68 -5.98 13.45
CA ARG A 605 30.22 -7.21 14.06
C ARG A 605 29.77 -7.38 15.51
N LYS A 606 29.24 -8.57 15.82
CA LYS A 606 28.77 -8.94 17.17
C LYS A 606 29.87 -8.82 18.23
N SER A 607 31.09 -9.31 17.95
CA SER A 607 32.20 -9.31 18.92
C SER A 607 32.68 -7.90 19.32
N SER A 608 32.57 -6.90 18.45
CA SER A 608 32.84 -5.49 18.79
C SER A 608 31.62 -4.71 19.25
N GLY A 609 30.42 -5.28 19.08
CA GLY A 609 29.15 -4.64 19.43
C GLY A 609 28.79 -3.42 18.58
N LYS A 610 29.49 -3.17 17.46
CA LYS A 610 29.29 -1.98 16.61
C LYS A 610 29.78 -2.17 15.18
N VAL A 611 29.43 -1.21 14.32
CA VAL A 611 30.00 -1.01 12.99
C VAL A 611 31.35 -0.32 13.06
N LEU A 612 32.33 -0.81 12.30
CA LEU A 612 33.70 -0.25 12.27
C LEU A 612 34.36 -0.45 10.90
N ARG A 613 35.46 0.28 10.69
CA ARG A 613 36.46 -0.02 9.66
C ARG A 613 37.53 -0.95 10.22
N THR A 614 38.05 -1.82 9.36
CA THR A 614 39.22 -2.65 9.63
C THR A 614 39.94 -2.97 8.32
N THR A 615 40.98 -3.80 8.36
CA THR A 615 41.68 -4.30 7.17
C THR A 615 41.75 -5.83 7.17
N PHE A 616 42.08 -6.46 6.04
CA PHE A 616 42.34 -7.90 6.04
C PHE A 616 43.48 -8.25 7.00
N LEU A 617 44.55 -7.44 7.03
CA LEU A 617 45.67 -7.65 7.94
C LEU A 617 45.23 -7.61 9.42
N GLU A 618 44.44 -6.63 9.83
CA GLU A 618 43.92 -6.53 11.20
C GLU A 618 42.92 -7.66 11.52
N ARG A 619 42.06 -7.99 10.55
CA ARG A 619 40.95 -8.92 10.73
C ARG A 619 41.41 -10.38 10.74
N PHE A 620 42.44 -10.69 9.95
CA PHE A 620 42.87 -12.06 9.64
C PHE A 620 44.37 -12.33 9.86
N GLY A 621 45.18 -11.31 10.15
CA GLY A 621 46.63 -11.44 10.29
C GLY A 621 47.39 -11.60 8.97
N ALA A 622 46.70 -11.44 7.84
CA ALA A 622 47.27 -11.56 6.50
C ALA A 622 46.65 -10.51 5.57
N PRO A 623 47.44 -9.88 4.67
CA PRO A 623 46.89 -8.94 3.69
C PRO A 623 46.05 -9.68 2.63
N LEU A 624 45.18 -8.96 1.93
CA LEU A 624 44.36 -9.51 0.83
C LEU A 624 45.19 -10.28 -0.21
N SER A 625 46.42 -9.84 -0.49
CA SER A 625 47.32 -10.49 -1.46
C SER A 625 47.75 -11.91 -1.08
N ALA A 626 47.55 -12.32 0.18
CA ALA A 626 47.88 -13.66 0.68
C ALA A 626 46.65 -14.54 0.93
N ILE A 627 45.45 -14.06 0.58
CA ILE A 627 44.19 -14.73 0.86
C ILE A 627 43.52 -15.07 -0.46
N GLU A 628 43.05 -16.30 -0.62
CA GLU A 628 42.30 -16.75 -1.79
C GLU A 628 40.83 -17.03 -1.44
N SER A 629 39.93 -16.81 -2.41
CA SER A 629 38.52 -17.15 -2.27
C SER A 629 38.35 -18.66 -2.07
N GLY A 630 37.57 -19.05 -1.06
CA GLY A 630 37.45 -20.43 -0.57
C GLY A 630 38.57 -20.88 0.37
N GLY A 631 39.62 -20.07 0.58
CA GLY A 631 40.74 -20.38 1.46
C GLY A 631 40.38 -20.33 2.95
N ALA A 632 41.28 -20.87 3.78
CA ALA A 632 41.17 -20.78 5.23
C ALA A 632 41.86 -19.51 5.75
N VAL A 633 41.23 -18.82 6.69
CA VAL A 633 41.74 -17.61 7.37
C VAL A 633 41.62 -17.75 8.88
N THR A 634 42.47 -17.01 9.61
CA THR A 634 42.43 -16.95 11.08
C THR A 634 41.71 -15.68 11.51
N ASP A 635 40.47 -15.80 11.96
CA ASP A 635 39.67 -14.70 12.48
C ASP A 635 40.21 -14.24 13.85
N LEU A 636 40.88 -13.07 13.86
CA LEU A 636 41.50 -12.48 15.05
C LEU A 636 40.52 -11.66 15.92
N SER A 637 39.25 -11.55 15.54
CA SER A 637 38.27 -10.70 16.24
C SER A 637 37.70 -11.34 17.52
N PHE A 638 38.11 -12.57 17.82
CA PHE A 638 37.70 -13.31 19.00
C PHE A 638 38.86 -13.40 20.00
N ALA A 639 38.54 -13.42 21.30
CA ALA A 639 39.54 -13.62 22.36
C ALA A 639 40.38 -14.90 22.16
N LYS A 640 39.79 -15.93 21.55
CA LYS A 640 40.51 -17.08 20.99
C LYS A 640 40.30 -17.05 19.47
N PRO A 641 41.36 -16.84 18.67
CA PRO A 641 41.24 -16.80 17.22
C PRO A 641 40.55 -18.04 16.66
N ARG A 642 39.72 -17.85 15.63
CA ARG A 642 38.94 -18.94 15.02
C ARG A 642 39.39 -19.19 13.59
N ARG A 643 39.53 -20.44 13.18
CA ARG A 643 39.75 -20.78 11.78
C ARG A 643 38.41 -20.75 11.04
N ARG A 644 38.36 -20.05 9.91
CA ARG A 644 37.14 -19.85 9.10
C ARG A 644 37.49 -19.97 7.62
N ARG A 645 36.50 -20.19 6.76
CA ARG A 645 36.69 -20.02 5.31
C ARG A 645 36.17 -18.67 4.85
N ILE A 646 36.81 -18.10 3.84
CA ILE A 646 36.49 -16.79 3.28
C ILE A 646 36.10 -16.91 1.81
N PHE A 647 35.08 -16.17 1.38
CA PHE A 647 34.64 -16.12 -0.01
C PHE A 647 34.41 -14.67 -0.44
N PHE A 648 34.55 -14.40 -1.73
CA PHE A 648 34.30 -13.07 -2.29
C PHE A 648 33.21 -13.11 -3.35
N GLY A 649 32.38 -12.08 -3.38
CA GLY A 649 31.31 -11.98 -4.36
C GLY A 649 30.94 -10.55 -4.73
N SER A 650 30.41 -10.37 -5.93
CA SER A 650 30.01 -9.08 -6.48
C SER A 650 28.57 -9.09 -6.97
N TYR A 651 27.94 -7.92 -6.87
CA TYR A 651 26.62 -7.63 -7.43
C TYR A 651 26.71 -6.76 -8.71
N PHE A 652 27.91 -6.54 -9.24
CA PHE A 652 28.16 -5.65 -10.40
C PHE A 652 28.54 -6.40 -11.68
#